data_AF-A0A3C1H4F3-F1
#
_entry.id   AF-A0A3C1H4F3-F1
#
_cell.length_a   1.000
_cell.length_b   1.000
_cell.length_c   1.000
_cell.angle_alpha   90.00
_cell.angle_beta   90.00
_cell.angle_gamma   90.00
#
_symmetry.space_group_name_H-M   'P 1'
#
loop_
_entity.id
_entity.type
_entity.pdbx_description
1 polymer ?
#
loop_
_entity_poly.entity_id
_entity_poly.type
_entity_poly.pdbx_seq_one_letter_code
_entity_poly.pdbx_strand_id
1 'polypeptide(L)'
;MKQKGRFLKAALCVCLCAVMAGTGVIQAGATAGEDPGTVDDSEKTFPDPDSFSYDNVDVDFARGLQYTMTFYDANKCGKRTGVLEWRGDCHMEDQHIPLKQYGEDFKGINLPNAWIEEHRAELDPDGDGCLDCEGGMHDAGDHVKFGLPGSYAASTLGWGYYEFREAYEKTGNKEHIENILHAFCDFYLKSLYYDKDGKLLAYVYQVGEGNIDHNYWICPDLQGEHMLDFARPAYLCTEENVFTDATAVGAAASKTDDPESNAAKAKAKQTDSRASDMCAGAAAALAVNYLNFKDTEPEYAKQCLKGAKDLYEMAVASHEEGEDNKVLTLGYDGGFYTSSYDFDELAWAAVWLYYCACDGDISVRNQKAYDKYIVPIIAVDETVSNDNDGHPYTGYIKRIIKDTNNCWNNIWVHCWDTVWGGVFAKLAPVTNIERDWYIFRWNCEFWSGITHLDPGLVDTIWNKEFKWDTQPQKPESTDFLKKTPAGFSMLNEYGSCRYNTAAELCCLVYAKEAKDHEKANDPMRFAEWSKGQMEYIMGKNPMNRPYIVGWSDTAASHPHHRAAHGSKDLNMDHPATQVHILWGALVGGPDAGDWHRDITKDYVYNEVAVDYNAAVVGACAGLYYFYGDETMQSEENFPPPESSYKSEEELREFVLNAAVGQDNSRCSQILIAFTNETLLPPRYLNEVKIRYYFSIAELLKKGQTVDDLTVEMQYDKMAANTQNQYRVKTEIVQYTDDGDCYLELTWPDYKFYGEMDYQFAIVADKQDEEYNNIWDSSNDYSRIGMASEEELGKSLNECPEENQRLTMYVDGVHVWGTAPEGAPEPDASDIGSKSVTWGDVDCNGTVDVTDVVLLSRWMVEDETAVVSEQGKHNADVKNDGIYDGEDTSRILKYLAKLIKYSVLGTK
;
A
#
# COMPACT_ATOMS: atom_id res chain seq x y z
N MET A 1 -14.96 43.01 23.09
CA MET A 1 -13.97 43.70 22.22
C MET A 1 -12.58 43.21 22.60
N LYS A 2 -11.78 42.85 21.58
CA LYS A 2 -10.41 42.27 21.60
C LYS A 2 -10.29 40.77 21.91
N GLN A 3 -10.56 39.95 20.88
CA GLN A 3 -9.83 38.71 20.61
C GLN A 3 -9.99 38.39 19.12
N LYS A 4 -9.00 38.81 18.31
CA LYS A 4 -8.77 38.38 16.93
C LYS A 4 -7.27 38.51 16.70
N GLY A 5 -6.62 37.42 16.28
CA GLY A 5 -5.24 37.43 15.80
C GLY A 5 -4.39 36.32 16.39
N ARG A 6 -4.52 35.10 15.84
CA ARG A 6 -3.47 34.07 15.73
C ARG A 6 -3.99 32.87 14.92
N PHE A 7 -4.18 33.10 13.62
CA PHE A 7 -4.23 32.06 12.59
C PHE A 7 -3.45 32.64 11.40
N LEU A 8 -2.29 32.02 11.12
CA LEU A 8 -1.36 32.16 9.98
C LEU A 8 0.07 32.05 10.52
N LYS A 9 0.61 30.83 10.51
CA LYS A 9 2.05 30.52 10.41
C LYS A 9 2.22 28.99 10.23
N ALA A 10 1.79 28.49 9.08
CA ALA A 10 2.11 27.15 8.57
C ALA A 10 2.15 27.16 7.02
N ALA A 11 2.68 28.24 6.42
CA ALA A 11 2.70 28.44 4.97
C ALA A 11 4.05 28.97 4.46
N LEU A 12 5.18 28.58 5.07
CA LEU A 12 6.51 28.99 4.59
C LEU A 12 7.50 27.82 4.63
N CYS A 13 7.36 26.90 3.68
CA CYS A 13 8.47 26.12 3.12
C CYS A 13 8.21 25.81 1.63
N VAL A 14 7.79 26.84 0.88
CA VAL A 14 7.80 26.83 -0.58
C VAL A 14 8.84 27.87 -1.02
N CYS A 15 9.72 27.46 -1.94
CA CYS A 15 10.80 28.22 -2.59
C CYS A 15 12.14 28.34 -1.82
N LEU A 16 13.09 27.44 -2.12
CA LEU A 16 14.42 27.82 -2.65
C LEU A 16 15.25 26.58 -3.09
N CYS A 17 14.97 26.03 -4.27
CA CYS A 17 15.94 25.22 -5.02
C CYS A 17 16.01 25.76 -6.44
N ALA A 18 16.90 26.72 -6.65
CA ALA A 18 17.29 27.18 -7.98
C ALA A 18 18.82 27.09 -8.11
N VAL A 19 19.22 26.38 -9.17
CA VAL A 19 20.54 26.36 -9.81
C VAL A 19 21.61 25.50 -9.14
N MET A 20 21.66 24.21 -9.50
CA MET A 20 22.88 23.61 -10.03
C MET A 20 22.52 22.68 -11.20
N ALA A 21 23.14 22.97 -12.34
CA ALA A 21 22.99 22.23 -13.58
C ALA A 21 23.77 20.91 -13.54
N GLY A 22 23.16 19.83 -14.02
CA GLY A 22 23.88 18.67 -14.53
C GLY A 22 23.55 17.33 -13.89
N THR A 23 22.33 16.85 -14.05
CA THR A 23 21.99 15.42 -14.24
C THR A 23 20.62 15.37 -14.93
N GLY A 24 20.48 14.52 -15.94
CA GLY A 24 19.31 14.46 -16.80
C GLY A 24 18.13 13.80 -16.11
N VAL A 25 17.32 14.60 -15.41
CA VAL A 25 16.15 14.12 -14.70
C VAL A 25 14.90 14.87 -15.16
N ILE A 26 13.83 14.12 -15.41
CA ILE A 26 12.53 14.64 -15.80
C ILE A 26 12.05 15.58 -14.69
N GLN A 27 12.06 16.88 -14.98
CA GLN A 27 11.59 17.90 -14.06
C GLN A 27 10.10 18.14 -14.31
N ALA A 28 9.26 17.24 -13.78
CA ALA A 28 7.83 17.48 -13.65
C ALA A 28 7.56 17.82 -12.17
N GLY A 29 6.94 18.99 -11.92
CA GLY A 29 6.54 19.35 -10.56
C GLY A 29 5.37 18.46 -10.14
N ALA A 30 5.58 17.64 -9.11
CA ALA A 30 4.53 16.79 -8.56
C ALA A 30 3.56 17.60 -7.69
N THR A 31 2.26 17.35 -7.86
CA THR A 31 1.16 17.99 -7.10
C THR A 31 0.74 17.18 -5.87
N ALA A 32 1.56 16.20 -5.45
CA ALA A 32 1.28 15.16 -4.45
C ALA A 32 0.94 15.65 -3.01
N GLY A 33 0.78 16.96 -2.78
CA GLY A 33 0.34 17.54 -1.51
C GLY A 33 -0.36 18.89 -1.67
N GLU A 34 -1.02 19.16 -2.80
CA GLU A 34 -1.78 20.41 -2.97
C GLU A 34 -2.95 20.51 -1.98
N ASP A 35 -3.11 21.69 -1.36
CA ASP A 35 -4.23 21.99 -0.46
C ASP A 35 -5.55 21.77 -1.22
N PRO A 36 -6.46 20.90 -0.74
CA PRO A 36 -7.73 20.62 -1.41
C PRO A 36 -8.66 21.84 -1.43
N GLY A 37 -8.27 22.94 -0.78
CA GLY A 37 -8.98 24.20 -0.72
C GLY A 37 -10.13 24.14 0.30
N THR A 38 -10.49 25.31 0.83
CA THR A 38 -11.64 25.43 1.75
C THR A 38 -12.95 25.27 0.99
N VAL A 39 -13.81 24.35 1.45
CA VAL A 39 -15.20 24.23 0.98
C VAL A 39 -16.05 25.30 1.67
N ASP A 40 -16.81 26.08 0.90
CA ASP A 40 -17.80 27.00 1.46
C ASP A 40 -19.07 26.22 1.86
N ASP A 41 -19.71 26.58 2.98
CA ASP A 41 -20.94 25.91 3.43
C ASP A 41 -22.05 25.91 2.36
N SER A 42 -22.04 26.87 1.42
CA SER A 42 -22.98 26.92 0.30
C SER A 42 -22.74 25.86 -0.80
N GLU A 43 -21.54 25.24 -0.83
CA GLU A 43 -21.19 24.15 -1.73
C GLU A 43 -21.62 22.77 -1.18
N LYS A 44 -21.91 22.69 0.13
CA LYS A 44 -22.35 21.47 0.80
C LYS A 44 -23.80 21.14 0.45
N THR A 45 -23.96 20.38 -0.62
CA THR A 45 -25.26 19.92 -1.10
C THR A 45 -25.48 18.46 -0.72
N PHE A 46 -26.70 18.15 -0.30
CA PHE A 46 -27.18 16.79 -0.05
C PHE A 46 -28.06 16.34 -1.22
N PRO A 47 -28.10 15.03 -1.53
CA PRO A 47 -29.10 14.50 -2.44
C PRO A 47 -30.51 14.81 -1.93
N ASP A 48 -31.48 14.87 -2.85
CA ASP A 48 -32.89 15.04 -2.49
C ASP A 48 -33.32 13.85 -1.61
N PRO A 49 -33.79 14.05 -0.35
CA PRO A 49 -34.18 12.96 0.52
C PRO A 49 -35.31 12.08 -0.04
N ASP A 50 -36.13 12.61 -0.94
CA ASP A 50 -37.20 11.86 -1.61
C ASP A 50 -36.69 11.06 -2.83
N SER A 51 -35.41 11.19 -3.20
CA SER A 51 -34.81 10.50 -4.35
C SER A 51 -34.28 9.09 -4.07
N PHE A 52 -34.21 8.68 -2.80
CA PHE A 52 -33.76 7.34 -2.40
C PHE A 52 -34.52 6.86 -1.14
N SER A 53 -34.37 5.57 -0.82
CA SER A 53 -34.97 4.97 0.38
C SER A 53 -33.92 4.19 1.15
N TYR A 54 -33.87 4.37 2.48
CA TYR A 54 -33.01 3.59 3.37
C TYR A 54 -33.39 2.10 3.44
N ASP A 55 -34.61 1.75 3.04
CA ASP A 55 -35.04 0.34 2.94
C ASP A 55 -34.34 -0.39 1.78
N ASN A 56 -33.77 0.35 0.82
CA ASN A 56 -33.04 -0.20 -0.32
C ASN A 56 -31.51 -0.17 -0.12
N VAL A 57 -31.02 0.33 1.02
CA VAL A 57 -29.59 0.31 1.32
C VAL A 57 -29.18 -1.12 1.66
N ASP A 58 -28.23 -1.62 0.90
CA ASP A 58 -27.70 -2.96 1.07
C ASP A 58 -26.74 -3.01 2.26
N VAL A 59 -27.04 -3.89 3.22
CA VAL A 59 -26.30 -4.08 4.47
C VAL A 59 -25.97 -5.55 4.59
N ASP A 60 -24.69 -5.88 4.40
CA ASP A 60 -24.20 -7.25 4.45
C ASP A 60 -22.85 -7.30 5.18
N PHE A 61 -22.83 -7.87 6.38
CA PHE A 61 -21.60 -7.92 7.18
C PHE A 61 -20.59 -8.96 6.66
N ALA A 62 -21.02 -9.97 5.92
CA ALA A 62 -20.13 -10.94 5.28
C ALA A 62 -19.41 -10.33 4.07
N ARG A 63 -20.15 -9.56 3.25
CA ARG A 63 -19.55 -8.78 2.17
C ARG A 63 -18.65 -7.67 2.71
N GLY A 64 -19.10 -6.96 3.74
CA GLY A 64 -18.29 -5.94 4.42
C GLY A 64 -16.94 -6.49 4.91
N LEU A 65 -16.96 -7.69 5.49
CA LEU A 65 -15.75 -8.38 5.92
C LEU A 65 -14.81 -8.70 4.73
N GLN A 66 -15.33 -9.32 3.67
CA GLN A 66 -14.53 -9.66 2.48
C GLN A 66 -13.94 -8.42 1.78
N TYR A 67 -14.76 -7.38 1.60
CA TYR A 67 -14.36 -6.16 0.90
C TYR A 67 -13.24 -5.47 1.67
N THR A 68 -13.48 -5.17 2.96
CA THR A 68 -12.53 -4.38 3.77
C THR A 68 -11.17 -5.04 3.96
N MET A 69 -11.07 -6.37 3.84
CA MET A 69 -9.81 -7.09 3.78
C MET A 69 -9.09 -6.95 2.43
N THR A 70 -9.83 -6.91 1.32
CA THR A 70 -9.26 -6.81 -0.04
C THR A 70 -8.45 -5.53 -0.25
N PHE A 71 -8.76 -4.46 0.48
CA PHE A 71 -7.94 -3.26 0.54
C PHE A 71 -6.47 -3.57 0.87
N TYR A 72 -6.19 -4.49 1.79
CA TYR A 72 -4.80 -4.81 2.17
C TYR A 72 -4.02 -5.45 1.02
N ASP A 73 -4.67 -6.12 0.06
CA ASP A 73 -3.99 -6.61 -1.14
C ASP A 73 -3.46 -5.46 -2.01
N ALA A 74 -4.14 -4.31 -1.99
CA ALA A 74 -3.72 -3.11 -2.71
C ALA A 74 -2.59 -2.36 -2.01
N ASN A 75 -2.26 -2.70 -0.76
CA ASN A 75 -1.22 -2.07 0.04
C ASN A 75 0.02 -2.96 0.23
N LYS A 76 -0.01 -4.22 -0.23
CA LYS A 76 1.17 -5.10 -0.18
C LYS A 76 2.34 -4.49 -0.96
N CYS A 77 3.52 -4.52 -0.35
CA CYS A 77 4.79 -4.03 -0.91
C CYS A 77 5.71 -5.22 -1.18
N GLY A 78 6.65 -5.09 -2.13
CA GLY A 78 7.58 -6.16 -2.50
C GLY A 78 7.00 -7.06 -3.59
N LYS A 79 7.35 -8.35 -3.51
CA LYS A 79 6.88 -9.33 -4.48
C LYS A 79 5.37 -9.52 -4.38
N ARG A 80 4.71 -9.61 -5.54
CA ARG A 80 3.26 -9.79 -5.64
C ARG A 80 2.79 -11.04 -4.89
N THR A 81 1.86 -10.82 -3.95
CA THR A 81 1.26 -11.87 -3.11
C THR A 81 -0.25 -11.65 -2.85
N GLY A 82 -0.90 -10.77 -3.62
CA GLY A 82 -2.32 -10.41 -3.49
C GLY A 82 -3.20 -10.81 -4.68
N VAL A 83 -4.51 -10.61 -4.55
CA VAL A 83 -5.52 -11.05 -5.53
C VAL A 83 -5.85 -10.04 -6.63
N LEU A 84 -5.35 -8.80 -6.53
CA LEU A 84 -5.64 -7.73 -7.49
C LEU A 84 -4.76 -7.87 -8.74
N GLU A 85 -5.37 -7.86 -9.93
CA GLU A 85 -4.66 -8.00 -11.21
C GLU A 85 -3.84 -6.77 -11.63
N TRP A 86 -4.22 -5.60 -11.12
CA TRP A 86 -3.56 -4.33 -11.38
C TRP A 86 -2.41 -3.99 -10.41
N ARG A 87 -2.09 -4.89 -9.47
CA ARG A 87 -0.90 -4.79 -8.60
C ARG A 87 0.14 -5.82 -9.01
N GLY A 88 1.36 -5.37 -9.26
CA GLY A 88 2.56 -6.15 -9.51
C GLY A 88 3.61 -6.03 -8.40
N ASP A 89 4.83 -6.46 -8.73
CA ASP A 89 6.00 -6.28 -7.88
C ASP A 89 6.32 -4.78 -7.73
N CYS A 90 6.63 -4.34 -6.52
CA CYS A 90 7.01 -2.95 -6.26
C CYS A 90 8.10 -2.84 -5.19
N HIS A 91 8.91 -1.78 -5.28
CA HIS A 91 10.01 -1.48 -4.34
C HIS A 91 10.92 -2.68 -4.05
N MET A 92 11.24 -3.46 -5.08
CA MET A 92 12.16 -4.60 -4.96
C MET A 92 13.57 -4.16 -4.55
N GLU A 93 13.88 -2.87 -4.67
CA GLU A 93 15.08 -2.24 -4.14
C GLU A 93 15.16 -2.26 -2.61
N ASP A 94 14.05 -2.46 -1.90
CA ASP A 94 14.03 -2.68 -0.45
C ASP A 94 14.77 -3.98 -0.05
N GLN A 95 15.05 -4.90 -1.00
CA GLN A 95 15.93 -6.06 -0.78
C GLN A 95 17.42 -5.68 -0.67
N HIS A 96 17.80 -4.50 -1.18
CA HIS A 96 19.20 -4.11 -1.37
C HIS A 96 19.49 -2.74 -0.73
N ILE A 97 18.91 -2.46 0.45
CA ILE A 97 19.15 -1.18 1.13
C ILE A 97 20.62 -1.12 1.58
N PRO A 98 21.43 -0.16 1.11
CA PRO A 98 22.86 -0.16 1.41
C PRO A 98 23.15 -0.09 2.91
N LEU A 99 24.00 -1.01 3.42
CA LEU A 99 24.39 -1.03 4.82
C LEU A 99 25.48 0.02 5.12
N LYS A 100 25.05 1.28 5.08
CA LYS A 100 25.80 2.49 5.43
C LYS A 100 24.85 3.48 6.12
N GLN A 101 25.39 4.38 6.93
CA GLN A 101 24.61 5.51 7.42
C GLN A 101 24.20 6.41 6.23
N TYR A 102 22.92 6.76 6.11
CA TYR A 102 22.46 7.63 5.02
C TYR A 102 23.04 9.05 5.15
N GLY A 103 23.27 9.69 4.00
CA GLY A 103 23.68 11.09 3.91
C GLY A 103 22.54 11.99 3.44
N GLU A 104 22.88 13.07 2.74
CA GLU A 104 21.91 13.94 2.06
C GLU A 104 21.17 13.22 0.90
N ASP A 105 21.69 12.06 0.46
CA ASP A 105 21.09 11.20 -0.56
C ASP A 105 19.98 10.28 -0.01
N PHE A 106 19.79 10.24 1.31
CA PHE A 106 18.84 9.35 1.99
C PHE A 106 18.98 7.86 1.62
N LYS A 107 20.13 7.43 1.08
CA LYS A 107 20.39 6.02 0.75
C LYS A 107 21.11 5.33 1.90
N GLY A 108 20.49 4.30 2.47
CA GLY A 108 21.05 3.47 3.53
C GLY A 108 20.19 3.51 4.80
N ILE A 109 20.82 3.52 5.96
CA ILE A 109 20.14 3.40 7.26
C ILE A 109 20.45 4.53 8.23
N ASN A 110 19.65 4.68 9.28
CA ASN A 110 19.82 5.75 10.28
C ASN A 110 21.02 5.56 11.22
N LEU A 111 21.48 4.33 11.47
CA LEU A 111 22.49 4.03 12.49
C LEU A 111 23.91 4.53 12.13
N PRO A 112 24.76 4.89 13.11
CA PRO A 112 26.12 5.38 12.84
C PRO A 112 27.03 4.36 12.14
N ASN A 113 27.85 4.82 11.18
CA ASN A 113 28.78 3.94 10.44
C ASN A 113 29.72 3.11 11.34
N ALA A 114 30.16 3.66 12.47
CA ALA A 114 31.02 2.94 13.41
C ALA A 114 30.30 1.75 14.06
N TRP A 115 29.01 1.92 14.39
CA TRP A 115 28.17 0.87 14.95
C TRP A 115 27.84 -0.18 13.89
N ILE A 116 27.52 0.26 12.67
CA ILE A 116 27.30 -0.63 11.51
C ILE A 116 28.50 -1.55 11.29
N GLU A 117 29.71 -1.00 11.30
CA GLU A 117 30.91 -1.79 11.04
C GLU A 117 31.26 -2.76 12.17
N GLU A 118 30.91 -2.42 13.41
CA GLU A 118 31.03 -3.32 14.56
C GLU A 118 30.07 -4.52 14.45
N HIS A 119 28.88 -4.31 13.89
CA HIS A 119 27.78 -5.28 13.83
C HIS A 119 27.47 -5.79 12.42
N ARG A 120 28.40 -5.63 11.47
CA ARG A 120 28.16 -5.96 10.06
C ARG A 120 27.79 -7.43 9.87
N ALA A 121 28.42 -8.35 10.60
CA ALA A 121 28.18 -9.79 10.44
C ALA A 121 26.78 -10.21 10.90
N GLU A 122 26.19 -9.47 11.84
CA GLU A 122 24.84 -9.67 12.35
C GLU A 122 23.77 -9.05 11.44
N LEU A 123 24.06 -7.88 10.86
CA LEU A 123 23.15 -7.12 9.99
C LEU A 123 23.12 -7.64 8.55
N ASP A 124 24.24 -8.15 8.06
CA ASP A 124 24.48 -8.58 6.67
C ASP A 124 25.08 -10.01 6.71
N PRO A 125 24.25 -11.03 7.02
CA PRO A 125 24.72 -12.41 7.22
C PRO A 125 25.15 -13.10 5.91
N ASP A 126 24.70 -12.63 4.74
CA ASP A 126 25.08 -13.13 3.42
C ASP A 126 26.26 -12.36 2.78
N GLY A 127 26.59 -11.19 3.32
CA GLY A 127 27.79 -10.43 2.98
C GLY A 127 27.67 -9.64 1.68
N ASP A 128 26.45 -9.32 1.26
CA ASP A 128 26.18 -8.56 0.03
C ASP A 128 26.28 -7.03 0.22
N GLY A 129 26.43 -6.59 1.47
CA GLY A 129 26.57 -5.19 1.85
C GLY A 129 25.25 -4.45 2.02
N CYS A 130 24.11 -5.14 2.06
CA CYS A 130 22.77 -4.58 2.10
C CYS A 130 21.92 -5.15 3.26
N LEU A 131 20.78 -4.50 3.52
CA LEU A 131 19.69 -5.05 4.32
C LEU A 131 18.54 -5.48 3.39
N ASP A 132 18.00 -6.68 3.63
CA ASP A 132 16.73 -7.10 3.04
C ASP A 132 15.57 -6.65 3.94
N CYS A 133 14.86 -5.63 3.45
CA CYS A 133 13.66 -5.10 4.06
C CYS A 133 12.44 -5.26 3.14
N GLU A 134 12.46 -6.15 2.14
CA GLU A 134 11.35 -6.34 1.21
C GLU A 134 10.11 -6.92 1.89
N GLY A 135 8.94 -6.66 1.31
CA GLY A 135 7.66 -7.09 1.84
C GLY A 135 6.98 -6.03 2.70
N GLY A 136 5.95 -6.45 3.44
CA GLY A 136 5.17 -5.57 4.32
C GLY A 136 4.06 -4.83 3.57
N MET A 137 3.62 -3.70 4.15
CA MET A 137 2.48 -2.93 3.66
C MET A 137 2.84 -1.45 3.54
N HIS A 138 2.48 -0.85 2.41
CA HIS A 138 2.32 0.60 2.27
C HIS A 138 1.25 1.08 3.24
N ASP A 139 1.47 2.24 3.83
CA ASP A 139 0.63 2.76 4.91
C ASP A 139 -0.74 3.25 4.44
N ALA A 140 -0.76 4.19 3.50
CA ALA A 140 -1.97 4.88 3.08
C ALA A 140 -2.15 4.84 1.55
N GLY A 141 -2.45 5.99 0.95
CA GLY A 141 -2.30 6.20 -0.49
C GLY A 141 -0.86 6.44 -0.95
N ASP A 142 0.09 6.48 -0.03
CA ASP A 142 1.53 6.63 -0.25
C ASP A 142 2.24 5.26 -0.24
N HIS A 143 3.57 5.25 -0.30
CA HIS A 143 4.32 3.98 -0.36
C HIS A 143 5.35 3.80 0.76
N VAL A 144 5.27 4.62 1.81
CA VAL A 144 6.10 4.42 3.01
C VAL A 144 5.54 3.27 3.83
N LYS A 145 6.44 2.48 4.42
CA LYS A 145 6.10 1.44 5.40
C LYS A 145 6.30 2.01 6.80
N PHE A 146 5.26 2.64 7.35
CA PHE A 146 5.31 3.21 8.70
C PHE A 146 5.05 2.14 9.78
N GLY A 147 5.96 2.06 10.77
CA GLY A 147 5.93 1.02 11.80
C GLY A 147 4.74 1.09 12.75
N LEU A 148 4.40 2.28 13.25
CA LEU A 148 3.35 2.47 14.24
C LEU A 148 1.94 2.15 13.70
N PRO A 149 1.45 2.80 12.63
CA PRO A 149 0.15 2.44 12.04
C PRO A 149 0.13 1.02 11.48
N GLY A 150 1.25 0.54 10.89
CA GLY A 150 1.34 -0.84 10.41
C GLY A 150 1.19 -1.87 11.53
N SER A 151 1.88 -1.70 12.65
CA SER A 151 1.81 -2.63 13.78
C SER A 151 0.48 -2.55 14.54
N TYR A 152 -0.12 -1.37 14.60
CA TYR A 152 -1.51 -1.21 15.01
C TYR A 152 -2.45 -1.99 14.10
N ALA A 153 -2.33 -1.86 12.78
CA ALA A 153 -3.18 -2.58 11.84
C ALA A 153 -3.02 -4.10 11.99
N ALA A 154 -1.78 -4.60 12.02
CA ALA A 154 -1.48 -6.02 12.19
C ALA A 154 -2.02 -6.61 13.50
N SER A 155 -1.86 -5.89 14.62
CA SER A 155 -2.36 -6.35 15.92
C SER A 155 -3.89 -6.24 16.04
N THR A 156 -4.51 -5.23 15.43
CA THR A 156 -5.97 -5.03 15.45
C THR A 156 -6.70 -6.02 14.54
N LEU A 157 -6.19 -6.28 13.33
CA LEU A 157 -6.66 -7.34 12.45
C LEU A 157 -6.54 -8.71 13.14
N GLY A 158 -5.37 -8.97 13.74
CA GLY A 158 -5.12 -10.19 14.51
C GLY A 158 -6.09 -10.32 15.69
N TRP A 159 -6.40 -9.20 16.36
CA TRP A 159 -7.36 -9.15 17.47
C TRP A 159 -8.78 -9.44 16.99
N GLY A 160 -9.24 -8.78 15.92
CA GLY A 160 -10.54 -9.06 15.32
C GLY A 160 -10.69 -10.52 14.89
N TYR A 161 -9.63 -11.12 14.32
CA TYR A 161 -9.62 -12.53 13.95
C TYR A 161 -9.63 -13.46 15.18
N TYR A 162 -8.85 -13.14 16.20
CA TYR A 162 -8.84 -13.85 17.48
C TYR A 162 -10.23 -13.86 18.12
N GLU A 163 -10.90 -12.70 18.13
CA GLU A 163 -12.22 -12.55 18.75
C GLU A 163 -13.33 -13.20 17.93
N PHE A 164 -13.34 -13.04 16.61
CA PHE A 164 -14.50 -13.42 15.80
C PHE A 164 -14.18 -14.49 14.74
N ARG A 165 -13.23 -15.40 15.02
CA ARG A 165 -12.78 -16.46 14.11
C ARG A 165 -13.91 -17.18 13.37
N GLU A 166 -14.99 -17.51 14.08
CA GLU A 166 -16.15 -18.20 13.50
C GLU A 166 -16.80 -17.42 12.35
N ALA A 167 -16.78 -16.08 12.39
CA ALA A 167 -17.32 -15.24 11.32
C ALA A 167 -16.47 -15.35 10.05
N TYR A 168 -15.13 -15.30 10.19
CA TYR A 168 -14.20 -15.49 9.07
C TYR A 168 -14.34 -16.88 8.46
N GLU A 169 -14.49 -17.92 9.28
CA GLU A 169 -14.66 -19.29 8.80
C GLU A 169 -16.00 -19.50 8.09
N LYS A 170 -17.12 -19.02 8.66
CA LYS A 170 -18.45 -19.16 8.06
C LYS A 170 -18.61 -18.39 6.76
N THR A 171 -17.90 -17.28 6.61
CA THR A 171 -17.93 -16.43 5.41
C THR A 171 -16.87 -16.81 4.38
N GLY A 172 -16.01 -17.80 4.64
CA GLY A 172 -14.96 -18.22 3.71
C GLY A 172 -13.73 -17.31 3.66
N ASN A 173 -13.61 -16.38 4.61
CA ASN A 173 -12.60 -15.32 4.66
C ASN A 173 -11.36 -15.66 5.48
N LYS A 174 -11.28 -16.88 6.03
CA LYS A 174 -10.16 -17.34 6.88
C LYS A 174 -8.80 -17.25 6.18
N GLU A 175 -8.67 -17.81 4.99
CA GLU A 175 -7.37 -17.88 4.30
C GLU A 175 -6.89 -16.47 3.91
N HIS A 176 -7.82 -15.59 3.54
CA HIS A 176 -7.51 -14.20 3.19
C HIS A 176 -6.97 -13.41 4.37
N ILE A 177 -7.64 -13.47 5.54
CA ILE A 177 -7.13 -12.77 6.74
C ILE A 177 -5.78 -13.34 7.19
N GLU A 178 -5.60 -14.66 7.14
CA GLU A 178 -4.32 -15.29 7.49
C GLU A 178 -3.20 -14.84 6.54
N ASN A 179 -3.48 -14.71 5.25
CA ASN A 179 -2.53 -14.19 4.26
C ASN A 179 -2.14 -12.72 4.51
N ILE A 180 -3.10 -11.85 4.87
CA ILE A 180 -2.82 -10.45 5.24
C ILE A 180 -1.93 -10.39 6.50
N LEU A 181 -2.26 -11.20 7.52
CA LEU A 181 -1.49 -11.25 8.75
C LEU A 181 -0.06 -11.78 8.54
N HIS A 182 0.11 -12.75 7.62
CA HIS A 182 1.44 -13.21 7.20
C HIS A 182 2.26 -12.08 6.58
N ALA A 183 1.70 -11.29 5.67
CA ALA A 183 2.44 -10.20 5.03
C ALA A 183 3.00 -9.18 6.05
N PHE A 184 2.25 -8.87 7.12
CA PHE A 184 2.76 -8.07 8.23
C PHE A 184 3.82 -8.79 9.08
N CYS A 185 3.50 -10.01 9.52
CA CYS A 185 4.35 -10.77 10.45
C CYS A 185 5.69 -11.15 9.80
N ASP A 186 5.70 -11.52 8.52
CA ASP A 186 6.90 -11.85 7.75
C ASP A 186 7.83 -10.66 7.65
N PHE A 187 7.29 -9.46 7.40
CA PHE A 187 8.08 -8.23 7.41
C PHE A 187 8.69 -7.96 8.79
N TYR A 188 7.90 -8.09 9.87
CA TYR A 188 8.43 -7.87 11.23
C TYR A 188 9.50 -8.88 11.60
N LEU A 189 9.30 -10.17 11.30
CA LEU A 189 10.27 -11.23 11.58
C LEU A 189 11.56 -11.07 10.75
N LYS A 190 11.44 -10.70 9.47
CA LYS A 190 12.59 -10.38 8.59
C LYS A 190 13.38 -9.18 9.13
N SER A 191 12.69 -8.24 9.75
CA SER A 191 13.26 -7.01 10.30
C SER A 191 13.98 -7.17 11.64
N LEU A 192 14.10 -8.39 12.20
CA LEU A 192 14.77 -8.67 13.48
C LEU A 192 16.21 -9.15 13.29
N TYR A 193 17.16 -8.37 13.79
CA TYR A 193 18.59 -8.70 13.74
C TYR A 193 19.08 -9.11 15.11
N TYR A 194 19.75 -10.26 15.18
CA TYR A 194 20.18 -10.88 16.44
C TYR A 194 21.70 -10.88 16.57
N ASP A 195 22.19 -10.66 17.78
CA ASP A 195 23.60 -10.86 18.08
C ASP A 195 23.98 -12.36 18.13
N LYS A 196 25.29 -12.62 18.20
CA LYS A 196 25.84 -13.99 18.32
C LYS A 196 25.33 -14.80 19.52
N ASP A 197 24.82 -14.13 20.55
CA ASP A 197 24.31 -14.74 21.78
C ASP A 197 22.78 -14.95 21.69
N GLY A 198 22.15 -14.55 20.57
CA GLY A 198 20.73 -14.71 20.28
C GLY A 198 19.84 -13.63 20.91
N LYS A 199 20.44 -12.53 21.41
CA LYS A 199 19.70 -11.36 21.89
C LYS A 199 19.36 -10.45 20.70
N LEU A 200 18.17 -9.86 20.70
CA LEU A 200 17.78 -8.91 19.67
C LEU A 200 18.68 -7.68 19.74
N LEU A 201 19.38 -7.41 18.65
CA LEU A 201 20.35 -6.34 18.48
C LEU A 201 19.67 -5.09 17.92
N ALA A 202 18.90 -5.25 16.83
CA ALA A 202 18.21 -4.16 16.16
C ALA A 202 16.91 -4.62 15.49
N TYR A 203 16.00 -3.67 15.28
CA TYR A 203 14.72 -3.87 14.59
C TYR A 203 14.49 -2.76 13.55
N VAL A 204 14.20 -3.12 12.30
CA VAL A 204 13.75 -2.16 11.26
C VAL A 204 12.27 -1.87 11.46
N TYR A 205 11.94 -0.65 11.86
CA TYR A 205 10.55 -0.26 12.11
C TYR A 205 9.94 0.59 10.99
N GLN A 206 10.74 1.13 10.07
CA GLN A 206 10.23 1.91 8.94
C GLN A 206 11.13 1.78 7.71
N VAL A 207 10.51 1.78 6.53
CA VAL A 207 11.21 1.82 5.23
C VAL A 207 10.56 2.90 4.36
N GLY A 208 11.38 3.79 3.81
CA GLY A 208 10.92 4.98 3.09
C GLY A 208 10.96 6.25 3.95
N GLU A 209 11.17 7.39 3.29
CA GLU A 209 11.08 8.72 3.89
C GLU A 209 9.89 9.47 3.28
N GLY A 210 8.97 9.93 4.11
CA GLY A 210 7.68 10.43 3.64
C GLY A 210 7.75 11.69 2.79
N ASN A 211 8.66 12.63 3.06
CA ASN A 211 8.77 13.82 2.21
C ASN A 211 9.30 13.48 0.82
N ILE A 212 10.20 12.50 0.70
CA ILE A 212 10.70 12.01 -0.60
C ILE A 212 9.59 11.26 -1.34
N ASP A 213 8.92 10.33 -0.67
CA ASP A 213 7.86 9.53 -1.27
C ASP A 213 6.68 10.41 -1.74
N HIS A 214 6.29 11.38 -0.90
CA HIS A 214 5.17 12.28 -1.16
C HIS A 214 5.50 13.35 -2.21
N ASN A 215 6.71 13.36 -2.79
CA ASN A 215 7.01 14.13 -4.01
C ASN A 215 6.60 13.39 -5.29
N TYR A 216 6.01 12.19 -5.21
CA TYR A 216 5.59 11.42 -6.37
C TYR A 216 4.12 11.04 -6.28
N TRP A 217 3.38 11.26 -7.37
CA TRP A 217 2.02 10.75 -7.54
C TRP A 217 2.00 9.72 -8.68
N ILE A 218 2.45 8.51 -8.38
CA ILE A 218 2.66 7.43 -9.36
C ILE A 218 2.31 6.08 -8.72
N CYS A 219 1.97 5.07 -9.52
CA CYS A 219 1.83 3.71 -9.01
C CYS A 219 3.15 3.19 -8.41
N PRO A 220 3.11 2.39 -7.33
CA PRO A 220 4.32 1.88 -6.68
C PRO A 220 5.14 0.97 -7.60
N ASP A 221 4.49 0.26 -8.51
CA ASP A 221 5.05 -0.62 -9.55
C ASP A 221 6.02 0.13 -10.50
N LEU A 222 5.82 1.43 -10.66
CA LEU A 222 6.62 2.31 -11.52
C LEU A 222 7.59 3.20 -10.70
N GLN A 223 7.51 3.18 -9.37
CA GLN A 223 8.31 4.02 -8.49
C GLN A 223 9.66 3.34 -8.19
N GLY A 224 10.77 3.85 -8.73
CA GLY A 224 12.08 3.22 -8.55
C GLY A 224 13.27 4.14 -8.79
N GLU A 225 14.49 3.56 -8.79
CA GLU A 225 15.77 4.31 -8.82
C GLU A 225 16.00 5.19 -10.06
N HIS A 226 15.22 5.01 -11.12
CA HIS A 226 15.27 5.87 -12.33
C HIS A 226 14.65 7.25 -12.09
N MET A 227 13.92 7.46 -10.99
CA MET A 227 13.31 8.75 -10.64
C MET A 227 14.27 9.68 -9.89
N LEU A 228 14.01 10.99 -9.94
CA LEU A 228 14.84 12.00 -9.26
C LEU A 228 14.87 11.76 -7.76
N ASP A 229 16.02 11.90 -7.10
CA ASP A 229 16.09 11.88 -5.64
C ASP A 229 15.38 10.68 -4.96
N PHE A 230 15.13 9.60 -5.70
CA PHE A 230 14.43 8.43 -5.18
C PHE A 230 15.31 7.75 -4.14
N ALA A 231 14.78 7.63 -2.94
CA ALA A 231 15.44 6.99 -1.82
C ALA A 231 14.40 6.40 -0.87
N ARG A 232 14.68 5.19 -0.41
CA ARG A 232 13.87 4.46 0.56
C ARG A 232 14.76 3.96 1.70
N PRO A 233 15.21 4.84 2.62
CA PRO A 233 16.06 4.43 3.73
C PRO A 233 15.32 3.50 4.69
N ALA A 234 16.07 2.65 5.40
CA ALA A 234 15.55 1.89 6.53
C ALA A 234 15.87 2.61 7.85
N TYR A 235 14.88 2.67 8.74
CA TYR A 235 15.03 3.19 10.09
C TYR A 235 14.99 2.04 11.09
N LEU A 236 16.09 1.90 11.83
CA LEU A 236 16.29 0.87 12.82
C LEU A 236 16.29 1.45 14.22
N CYS A 237 15.84 0.65 15.18
CA CYS A 237 16.03 0.90 16.59
C CYS A 237 16.89 -0.18 17.27
N THR A 238 17.47 0.19 18.41
CA THR A 238 18.34 -0.61 19.28
C THR A 238 17.89 -0.45 20.73
N GLU A 239 18.33 -1.34 21.62
CA GLU A 239 18.02 -1.28 23.06
C GLU A 239 18.54 0.00 23.73
N GLU A 240 19.77 0.39 23.39
CA GLU A 240 20.43 1.58 23.90
C GLU A 240 20.59 2.63 22.80
N ASN A 241 20.75 3.90 23.18
CA ASN A 241 21.07 4.92 22.19
C ASN A 241 22.53 4.81 21.73
N VAL A 242 22.75 4.45 20.46
CA VAL A 242 24.08 4.25 19.87
C VAL A 242 24.69 5.52 19.25
N PHE A 243 23.98 6.65 19.28
CA PHE A 243 24.51 7.93 18.83
C PHE A 243 25.41 8.57 19.90
N THR A 244 26.72 8.61 19.66
CA THR A 244 27.71 9.13 20.64
C THR A 244 27.96 10.63 20.55
N ASP A 245 27.52 11.31 19.48
CA ASP A 245 27.60 12.76 19.29
C ASP A 245 26.39 13.25 18.45
N ALA A 246 25.65 14.25 18.94
CA ALA A 246 24.47 14.84 18.26
C ALA A 246 24.80 15.57 16.92
N THR A 247 26.07 15.61 16.52
CA THR A 247 26.55 16.20 15.26
C THR A 247 26.67 15.19 14.11
N ALA A 248 26.45 13.89 14.36
CA ALA A 248 26.70 12.82 13.40
C ALA A 248 25.52 12.49 12.45
N VAL A 249 24.38 13.18 12.54
CA VAL A 249 23.30 13.07 11.54
C VAL A 249 23.52 14.15 10.48
N GLY A 250 23.90 13.70 9.28
CA GLY A 250 24.19 14.56 8.14
C GLY A 250 23.01 15.46 7.79
N ALA A 251 23.26 16.77 7.86
CA ALA A 251 22.78 17.90 7.03
C ALA A 251 21.37 17.99 6.40
N ALA A 252 20.49 16.98 6.48
CA ALA A 252 19.19 17.01 5.82
C ALA A 252 18.05 17.64 6.67
N ALA A 253 18.28 17.89 7.96
CA ALA A 253 17.28 18.52 8.83
C ALA A 253 17.38 20.06 8.81
N SER A 254 16.25 20.70 8.53
CA SER A 254 16.01 22.15 8.39
C SER A 254 16.88 23.09 9.25
N LYS A 255 17.24 24.25 8.67
CA LYS A 255 17.94 25.36 9.35
C LYS A 255 17.02 26.16 10.28
N THR A 256 16.37 25.54 11.26
CA THR A 256 15.53 26.26 12.23
C THR A 256 16.28 26.46 13.55
N ASP A 257 16.45 27.71 13.97
CA ASP A 257 17.01 28.08 15.28
C ASP A 257 15.99 27.98 16.44
N ASP A 258 14.79 27.45 16.19
CA ASP A 258 13.73 27.27 17.20
C ASP A 258 13.73 25.83 17.77
N PRO A 259 14.22 25.61 19.00
CA PRO A 259 14.32 24.30 19.61
C PRO A 259 12.98 23.65 19.96
N GLU A 260 11.86 24.38 19.95
CA GLU A 260 10.53 23.81 20.23
C GLU A 260 9.75 23.41 18.96
N SER A 261 10.28 23.71 17.78
CA SER A 261 9.63 23.40 16.49
C SER A 261 9.52 21.89 16.24
N ASN A 262 8.51 21.47 15.47
CA ASN A 262 8.36 20.06 15.06
C ASN A 262 9.60 19.55 14.31
N ALA A 263 10.26 20.41 13.53
CA ALA A 263 11.50 20.06 12.84
C ALA A 263 12.68 19.81 13.80
N ALA A 264 12.80 20.59 14.88
CA ALA A 264 13.80 20.35 15.92
C ALA A 264 13.52 19.06 16.70
N LYS A 265 12.26 18.76 16.98
CA LYS A 265 11.83 17.50 17.63
C LYS A 265 12.08 16.28 16.73
N ALA A 266 11.76 16.38 15.44
CA ALA A 266 12.05 15.34 14.46
C ALA A 266 13.56 15.07 14.35
N LYS A 267 14.39 16.12 14.35
CA LYS A 267 15.85 16.00 14.38
C LYS A 267 16.35 15.31 15.65
N ALA A 268 15.80 15.63 16.82
CA ALA A 268 16.18 15.00 18.08
C ALA A 268 15.83 13.50 18.08
N LYS A 269 14.66 13.12 17.56
CA LYS A 269 14.27 11.72 17.37
C LYS A 269 15.18 10.99 16.38
N GLN A 270 15.63 11.64 15.31
CA GLN A 270 16.57 11.06 14.35
C GLN A 270 17.96 10.75 14.96
N THR A 271 18.30 11.37 16.09
CA THR A 271 19.52 11.14 16.88
C THR A 271 19.31 10.25 18.11
N ASP A 272 18.14 9.64 18.24
CA ASP A 272 17.88 8.58 19.21
C ASP A 272 17.59 7.29 18.44
N SER A 273 18.28 6.22 18.78
CA SER A 273 18.10 4.91 18.16
C SER A 273 17.14 4.04 18.97
N ARG A 274 16.51 4.56 20.02
CA ARG A 274 15.47 3.85 20.78
C ARG A 274 14.09 4.20 20.23
N ALA A 275 13.22 3.21 20.15
CA ALA A 275 11.84 3.35 19.65
C ALA A 275 10.92 2.35 20.36
N SER A 276 10.67 2.60 21.65
CA SER A 276 9.92 1.69 22.53
C SER A 276 8.48 1.47 22.05
N ASP A 277 7.83 2.54 21.59
CA ASP A 277 6.52 2.53 20.91
C ASP A 277 6.49 1.57 19.72
N MET A 278 7.44 1.72 18.80
CA MET A 278 7.55 0.90 17.58
C MET A 278 7.80 -0.57 17.90
N CYS A 279 8.69 -0.85 18.85
CA CYS A 279 9.00 -2.22 19.29
C CYS A 279 7.78 -2.87 19.96
N ALA A 280 7.11 -2.14 20.86
CA ALA A 280 5.97 -2.68 21.59
C ALA A 280 4.75 -2.90 20.67
N GLY A 281 4.51 -2.02 19.69
CA GLY A 281 3.49 -2.23 18.67
C GLY A 281 3.72 -3.53 17.88
N ALA A 282 4.93 -3.72 17.34
CA ALA A 282 5.29 -4.95 16.62
C ALA A 282 5.26 -6.20 17.52
N ALA A 283 5.64 -6.06 18.80
CA ALA A 283 5.53 -7.13 19.77
C ALA A 283 4.07 -7.57 19.99
N ALA A 284 3.14 -6.63 20.09
CA ALA A 284 1.72 -6.93 20.19
C ALA A 284 1.23 -7.66 18.94
N ALA A 285 1.57 -7.18 17.74
CA ALA A 285 1.18 -7.80 16.47
C ALA A 285 1.63 -9.27 16.38
N LEU A 286 2.91 -9.54 16.66
CA LEU A 286 3.44 -10.91 16.64
C LEU A 286 2.85 -11.78 17.77
N ALA A 287 2.54 -11.21 18.94
CA ALA A 287 1.93 -11.94 20.05
C ALA A 287 0.50 -12.38 19.73
N VAL A 288 -0.34 -11.48 19.19
CA VAL A 288 -1.71 -11.86 18.80
C VAL A 288 -1.69 -12.93 17.71
N ASN A 289 -0.78 -12.79 16.74
CA ASN A 289 -0.71 -13.72 15.63
C ASN A 289 -0.07 -15.06 15.97
N TYR A 290 0.78 -15.14 17.01
CA TYR A 290 1.08 -16.43 17.63
C TYR A 290 -0.20 -17.17 18.03
N LEU A 291 -1.13 -16.50 18.71
CA LEU A 291 -2.39 -17.13 19.14
C LEU A 291 -3.24 -17.55 17.94
N ASN A 292 -3.22 -16.78 16.85
CA ASN A 292 -3.99 -17.10 15.66
C ASN A 292 -3.46 -18.29 14.86
N PHE A 293 -2.14 -18.49 14.87
CA PHE A 293 -1.46 -19.52 14.07
C PHE A 293 -1.00 -20.75 14.86
N LYS A 294 -1.04 -20.73 16.20
CA LYS A 294 -0.45 -21.82 17.03
C LYS A 294 -0.99 -23.21 16.74
N ASP A 295 -2.25 -23.31 16.32
CA ASP A 295 -2.93 -24.58 16.07
C ASP A 295 -2.78 -25.06 14.61
N THR A 296 -2.59 -24.14 13.66
CA THR A 296 -2.47 -24.44 12.21
C THR A 296 -1.02 -24.47 11.74
N GLU A 297 -0.16 -23.58 12.25
CA GLU A 297 1.22 -23.34 11.83
C GLU A 297 2.17 -23.20 13.04
N PRO A 298 2.35 -24.24 13.85
CA PRO A 298 2.99 -24.15 15.17
C PRO A 298 4.46 -23.69 15.12
N GLU A 299 5.21 -24.03 14.07
CA GLU A 299 6.61 -23.60 13.96
C GLU A 299 6.73 -22.12 13.57
N TYR A 300 5.81 -21.62 12.74
CA TYR A 300 5.73 -20.19 12.41
C TYR A 300 5.28 -19.39 13.63
N ALA A 301 4.21 -19.84 14.30
CA ALA A 301 3.72 -19.22 15.52
C ALA A 301 4.81 -19.10 16.60
N LYS A 302 5.67 -20.12 16.77
CA LYS A 302 6.82 -20.05 17.69
C LYS A 302 7.81 -18.95 17.33
N GLN A 303 8.03 -18.69 16.03
CA GLN A 303 8.88 -17.58 15.58
C GLN A 303 8.22 -16.24 15.94
N CYS A 304 6.92 -16.08 15.66
CA CYS A 304 6.16 -14.91 16.09
C CYS A 304 6.27 -14.70 17.61
N LEU A 305 6.07 -15.74 18.42
CA LEU A 305 6.16 -15.62 19.88
C LEU A 305 7.57 -15.28 20.36
N LYS A 306 8.62 -15.79 19.70
CA LYS A 306 10.00 -15.41 20.01
C LYS A 306 10.22 -13.93 19.69
N GLY A 307 9.91 -13.50 18.47
CA GLY A 307 10.03 -12.11 18.05
C GLY A 307 9.23 -11.16 18.95
N ALA A 308 8.00 -11.53 19.30
CA ALA A 308 7.16 -10.76 20.21
C ALA A 308 7.80 -10.54 21.60
N LYS A 309 8.39 -11.60 22.17
CA LYS A 309 9.07 -11.50 23.47
C LYS A 309 10.33 -10.64 23.38
N ASP A 310 11.13 -10.84 22.35
CA ASP A 310 12.39 -10.14 22.18
C ASP A 310 12.16 -8.64 21.93
N LEU A 311 11.19 -8.29 21.08
CA LEU A 311 10.76 -6.91 20.83
C LEU A 311 10.21 -6.25 22.10
N TYR A 312 9.36 -6.95 22.87
CA TYR A 312 8.85 -6.43 24.12
C TYR A 312 9.95 -6.21 25.16
N GLU A 313 10.91 -7.14 25.26
CA GLU A 313 12.06 -6.98 26.16
C GLU A 313 12.94 -5.80 25.76
N MET A 314 13.17 -5.58 24.46
CA MET A 314 13.84 -4.38 23.95
C MET A 314 13.04 -3.11 24.24
N ALA A 315 11.73 -3.11 24.00
CA ALA A 315 10.86 -1.95 24.27
C ALA A 315 10.95 -1.53 25.75
N VAL A 316 10.75 -2.48 26.67
CA VAL A 316 10.84 -2.26 28.12
C VAL A 316 12.22 -1.76 28.54
N ALA A 317 13.29 -2.33 27.97
CA ALA A 317 14.66 -1.91 28.29
C ALA A 317 14.99 -0.51 27.76
N SER A 318 14.46 -0.16 26.59
CA SER A 318 14.70 1.14 25.94
C SER A 318 13.85 2.28 26.50
N HIS A 319 12.73 1.98 27.17
CA HIS A 319 11.79 2.97 27.71
C HIS A 319 12.45 3.91 28.72
N GLU A 320 12.39 5.21 28.44
CA GLU A 320 12.87 6.25 29.36
C GLU A 320 11.85 7.38 29.53
N GLU A 321 11.56 7.71 30.79
CA GLU A 321 10.68 8.81 31.18
C GLU A 321 11.49 10.03 31.65
N GLY A 322 11.13 11.20 31.14
CA GLY A 322 11.55 12.49 31.66
C GLY A 322 10.61 13.02 32.76
N GLU A 323 10.65 14.33 32.99
CA GLU A 323 9.70 15.00 33.87
C GLU A 323 8.25 14.89 33.36
N ASP A 324 7.28 14.90 34.29
CA ASP A 324 5.84 14.87 34.00
C ASP A 324 5.37 13.70 33.09
N ASN A 325 5.98 12.51 33.23
CA ASN A 325 5.69 11.29 32.45
C ASN A 325 5.90 11.48 30.92
N LYS A 326 6.73 12.43 30.49
CA LYS A 326 7.09 12.59 29.09
C LYS A 326 8.04 11.47 28.66
N VAL A 327 7.71 10.74 27.61
CA VAL A 327 8.56 9.68 27.05
C VAL A 327 9.66 10.30 26.18
N LEU A 328 10.89 9.81 26.33
CA LEU A 328 12.08 10.33 25.63
C LEU A 328 12.55 9.43 24.46
N THR A 329 11.96 8.24 24.31
CA THR A 329 12.50 7.13 23.50
C THR A 329 11.49 6.62 22.46
N LEU A 330 10.89 7.56 21.73
CA LEU A 330 9.89 7.31 20.69
C LEU A 330 10.52 7.32 19.31
N GLY A 331 10.04 6.44 18.42
CA GLY A 331 10.55 6.31 17.06
C GLY A 331 10.43 7.60 16.23
N TYR A 332 11.38 7.76 15.30
CA TYR A 332 11.29 8.79 14.25
C TYR A 332 10.29 8.38 13.18
N ASP A 333 9.36 9.28 12.86
CA ASP A 333 8.24 9.04 11.95
C ASP A 333 8.14 10.07 10.81
N GLY A 334 9.16 10.92 10.63
CA GLY A 334 9.14 12.01 9.63
C GLY A 334 8.17 13.17 9.95
N GLY A 335 7.39 13.09 11.04
CA GLY A 335 6.35 14.06 11.38
C GLY A 335 4.95 13.67 10.91
N PHE A 336 4.77 12.42 10.45
CA PHE A 336 3.50 11.88 9.96
C PHE A 336 2.75 11.14 11.10
N TYR A 337 3.39 10.15 11.71
CA TYR A 337 2.83 9.30 12.77
C TYR A 337 3.50 9.55 14.12
N THR A 338 3.50 10.81 14.56
CA THR A 338 4.22 11.20 15.78
C THR A 338 3.54 10.61 17.01
N SER A 339 4.19 9.62 17.62
CA SER A 339 3.73 9.04 18.88
C SER A 339 3.65 10.07 20.01
N SER A 340 2.55 10.01 20.78
CA SER A 340 2.32 10.80 21.98
C SER A 340 3.11 10.26 23.19
N TYR A 341 3.21 8.93 23.33
CA TYR A 341 3.89 8.17 24.39
C TYR A 341 3.84 6.66 24.05
N ASP A 342 4.53 5.81 24.81
CA ASP A 342 4.65 4.36 24.57
C ASP A 342 4.00 3.46 25.65
N PHE A 343 3.42 4.07 26.70
CA PHE A 343 2.88 3.34 27.85
C PHE A 343 1.78 2.35 27.46
N ASP A 344 0.96 2.70 26.49
CA ASP A 344 -0.12 1.88 25.98
C ASP A 344 0.33 0.82 25.01
N GLU A 345 1.30 1.08 24.12
CA GLU A 345 1.90 0.01 23.30
C GLU A 345 2.56 -1.03 24.21
N LEU A 346 3.28 -0.59 25.25
CA LEU A 346 3.86 -1.48 26.26
C LEU A 346 2.78 -2.28 26.98
N ALA A 347 1.67 -1.65 27.38
CA ALA A 347 0.55 -2.35 28.00
C ALA A 347 -0.16 -3.33 27.04
N TRP A 348 -0.26 -2.96 25.76
CA TRP A 348 -0.90 -3.75 24.71
C TRP A 348 -0.10 -5.01 24.39
N ALA A 349 1.21 -4.87 24.19
CA ALA A 349 2.12 -6.00 24.04
C ALA A 349 2.09 -6.91 25.28
N ALA A 350 2.15 -6.32 26.47
CA ALA A 350 2.16 -7.07 27.71
C ALA A 350 0.89 -7.90 27.92
N VAL A 351 -0.29 -7.31 27.70
CA VAL A 351 -1.55 -8.06 27.86
C VAL A 351 -1.61 -9.22 26.87
N TRP A 352 -1.23 -9.04 25.60
CA TRP A 352 -1.19 -10.16 24.64
C TRP A 352 -0.17 -11.23 24.99
N LEU A 353 1.03 -10.85 25.47
CA LEU A 353 2.03 -11.81 25.93
C LEU A 353 1.55 -12.62 27.16
N TYR A 354 0.69 -12.05 28.00
CA TYR A 354 0.01 -12.81 29.04
C TYR A 354 -0.95 -13.85 28.44
N TYR A 355 -1.78 -13.48 27.45
CA TYR A 355 -2.66 -14.44 26.75
C TYR A 355 -1.84 -15.55 26.08
N CYS A 356 -0.71 -15.22 25.45
CA CYS A 356 0.23 -16.19 24.88
C CYS A 356 0.74 -17.18 25.93
N ALA A 357 1.11 -16.69 27.12
CA ALA A 357 1.62 -17.51 28.22
C ALA A 357 0.53 -18.38 28.89
N CYS A 358 -0.74 -18.07 28.65
CA CYS A 358 -1.91 -18.86 29.03
C CYS A 358 -2.44 -19.71 27.86
N ASP A 359 -1.76 -19.72 26.72
CA ASP A 359 -2.18 -20.43 25.51
C ASP A 359 -3.59 -20.03 25.01
N GLY A 360 -3.99 -18.77 25.28
CA GLY A 360 -5.32 -18.22 24.98
C GLY A 360 -6.38 -18.49 26.06
N ASP A 361 -6.16 -19.45 26.97
CA ASP A 361 -7.10 -19.78 28.05
C ASP A 361 -6.73 -19.10 29.37
N ILE A 362 -7.23 -17.87 29.56
CA ILE A 362 -6.97 -17.08 30.76
C ILE A 362 -7.71 -17.57 32.01
N SER A 363 -8.59 -18.58 31.91
CA SER A 363 -9.26 -19.17 33.08
C SER A 363 -8.27 -19.89 34.01
N VAL A 364 -7.13 -20.33 33.47
CA VAL A 364 -6.01 -20.90 34.22
C VAL A 364 -4.94 -19.85 34.43
N ARG A 365 -4.97 -19.16 35.58
CA ARG A 365 -4.04 -18.08 35.88
C ARG A 365 -2.57 -18.55 35.90
N ASN A 366 -1.76 -18.04 34.98
CA ASN A 366 -0.30 -18.21 35.00
C ASN A 366 0.33 -17.11 35.86
N GLN A 367 0.56 -17.37 37.15
CA GLN A 367 1.05 -16.35 38.08
C GLN A 367 2.40 -15.73 37.66
N LYS A 368 3.33 -16.53 37.14
CA LYS A 368 4.64 -16.02 36.69
C LYS A 368 4.48 -15.05 35.51
N ALA A 369 3.58 -15.36 34.57
CA ALA A 369 3.28 -14.48 33.46
C ALA A 369 2.50 -13.24 33.91
N TYR A 370 1.58 -13.40 34.87
CA TYR A 370 0.84 -12.30 35.48
C TYR A 370 1.80 -11.29 36.13
N ASP A 371 2.77 -11.77 36.91
CA ASP A 371 3.80 -10.95 37.55
C ASP A 371 4.72 -10.27 36.51
N LYS A 372 5.02 -10.95 35.39
CA LYS A 372 5.88 -10.39 34.33
C LYS A 372 5.16 -9.36 33.46
N TYR A 373 3.89 -9.55 33.14
CA TYR A 373 3.22 -8.79 32.09
C TYR A 373 2.03 -7.95 32.59
N ILE A 374 1.25 -8.43 33.57
CA ILE A 374 0.08 -7.69 34.05
C ILE A 374 0.46 -6.73 35.17
N VAL A 375 1.31 -7.14 36.12
CA VAL A 375 1.76 -6.26 37.21
C VAL A 375 2.41 -4.97 36.70
N PRO A 376 3.29 -4.96 35.67
CA PRO A 376 3.83 -3.72 35.11
C PRO A 376 2.78 -2.75 34.57
N ILE A 377 1.59 -3.23 34.20
CA ILE A 377 0.49 -2.37 33.76
C ILE A 377 -0.15 -1.69 34.98
N ILE A 378 -0.50 -2.47 36.00
CA ILE A 378 -1.39 -2.05 37.11
C ILE A 378 -0.68 -1.73 38.44
N ALA A 379 0.66 -1.76 38.47
CA ALA A 379 1.45 -1.55 39.68
C ALA A 379 1.16 -0.20 40.35
N VAL A 380 1.20 -0.20 41.69
CA VAL A 380 0.97 0.96 42.55
C VAL A 380 2.05 1.08 43.62
N ASP A 381 2.27 2.30 44.14
CA ASP A 381 3.06 2.52 45.35
C ASP A 381 2.16 2.38 46.59
N GLU A 382 2.16 1.19 47.21
CA GLU A 382 1.38 0.93 48.42
C GLU A 382 1.92 1.67 49.66
N THR A 383 3.13 2.24 49.60
CA THR A 383 3.75 2.95 50.74
C THR A 383 3.28 4.40 50.84
N VAL A 384 2.66 4.92 49.78
CA VAL A 384 2.14 6.28 49.69
C VAL A 384 0.64 6.24 49.48
N SER A 385 -0.12 6.98 50.29
CA SER A 385 -1.56 7.18 50.08
C SER A 385 -1.89 8.67 50.05
N ASN A 386 -2.77 9.07 49.14
CA ASN A 386 -3.34 10.42 49.12
C ASN A 386 -4.37 10.61 50.26
N ASP A 387 -4.91 11.83 50.40
CA ASP A 387 -5.87 12.19 51.46
C ASP A 387 -7.18 11.37 51.45
N ASN A 388 -7.43 10.62 50.38
CA ASN A 388 -8.60 9.75 50.20
C ASN A 388 -8.23 8.25 50.23
N ASP A 389 -7.07 7.88 50.76
CA ASP A 389 -6.54 6.50 50.82
C ASP A 389 -6.16 5.87 49.46
N GLY A 390 -5.98 6.69 48.42
CA GLY A 390 -5.63 6.25 47.06
C GLY A 390 -4.14 6.12 46.87
N HIS A 391 -3.71 5.03 46.23
CA HIS A 391 -2.30 4.72 45.97
C HIS A 391 -1.90 5.13 44.55
N PRO A 392 -0.82 5.91 44.36
CA PRO A 392 -0.35 6.29 43.02
C PRO A 392 0.00 5.07 42.16
N TYR A 393 -0.40 5.08 40.89
CA TYR A 393 0.08 4.08 39.94
C TYR A 393 1.54 4.33 39.59
N THR A 394 2.32 3.26 39.55
CA THR A 394 3.74 3.25 39.14
C THR A 394 3.95 2.46 37.84
N GLY A 395 3.00 1.60 37.48
CA GLY A 395 2.97 0.88 36.20
C GLY A 395 2.47 1.73 35.04
N TYR A 396 2.33 1.13 33.85
CA TYR A 396 2.03 1.84 32.60
C TYR A 396 0.73 2.65 32.64
N ILE A 397 -0.29 2.17 33.37
CA ILE A 397 -1.58 2.85 33.47
C ILE A 397 -1.47 4.23 34.14
N LYS A 398 -0.37 4.54 34.84
CA LYS A 398 -0.11 5.85 35.47
C LYS A 398 -0.22 7.01 34.49
N ARG A 399 0.00 6.73 33.19
CA ARG A 399 -0.09 7.72 32.11
C ARG A 399 -1.49 8.34 32.00
N ILE A 400 -2.53 7.55 32.28
CA ILE A 400 -3.94 7.92 32.12
C ILE A 400 -4.73 7.90 33.43
N ILE A 401 -4.33 7.09 34.42
CA ILE A 401 -4.94 7.02 35.75
C ILE A 401 -3.89 7.33 36.80
N LYS A 402 -4.08 8.41 37.55
CA LYS A 402 -3.10 8.88 38.53
C LYS A 402 -2.94 7.96 39.74
N ASP A 403 -4.05 7.53 40.33
CA ASP A 403 -4.07 6.74 41.57
C ASP A 403 -5.34 5.89 41.67
N THR A 404 -5.38 4.95 42.60
CA THR A 404 -6.47 3.97 42.74
C THR A 404 -7.85 4.55 43.07
N ASN A 405 -7.95 5.83 43.45
CA ASN A 405 -9.24 6.50 43.68
C ASN A 405 -9.77 7.20 42.43
N ASN A 406 -8.99 7.24 41.35
CA ASN A 406 -9.43 7.80 40.09
C ASN A 406 -9.85 6.66 39.16
N CYS A 407 -10.99 6.85 38.51
CA CYS A 407 -11.31 6.15 37.28
C CYS A 407 -11.01 7.10 36.11
N TRP A 408 -10.35 6.60 35.07
CA TRP A 408 -10.14 7.38 33.86
C TRP A 408 -11.37 7.34 32.96
N ASN A 409 -11.69 8.50 32.42
CA ASN A 409 -12.74 8.70 31.44
C ASN A 409 -12.09 8.73 30.05
N ASN A 410 -12.12 7.59 29.35
CA ASN A 410 -11.56 7.48 28.01
C ASN A 410 -12.45 8.17 26.97
N ILE A 411 -12.16 9.43 26.67
CA ILE A 411 -12.86 10.19 25.63
C ILE A 411 -12.26 10.01 24.22
N TRP A 412 -11.27 9.11 24.08
CA TRP A 412 -10.68 8.71 22.81
C TRP A 412 -11.06 7.27 22.47
N VAL A 413 -10.40 6.63 21.49
CA VAL A 413 -10.66 5.24 21.09
C VAL A 413 -9.37 4.53 20.69
N HIS A 414 -9.42 3.20 20.61
CA HIS A 414 -8.35 2.38 20.06
C HIS A 414 -7.94 2.88 18.67
N CYS A 415 -6.72 3.39 18.53
CA CYS A 415 -6.12 3.83 17.27
C CYS A 415 -4.59 3.69 17.35
N TRP A 416 -3.90 3.97 16.25
CA TRP A 416 -2.45 3.78 16.13
C TRP A 416 -1.60 4.51 17.18
N ASP A 417 -2.04 5.65 17.71
CA ASP A 417 -1.35 6.43 18.76
C ASP A 417 -1.97 6.25 20.16
N THR A 418 -3.05 5.48 20.27
CA THR A 418 -3.75 5.31 21.54
C THR A 418 -4.46 3.96 21.59
N VAL A 419 -3.76 2.92 22.03
CA VAL A 419 -4.29 1.54 22.01
C VAL A 419 -5.06 1.16 23.28
N TRP A 420 -5.25 2.09 24.23
CA TRP A 420 -5.93 1.84 25.51
C TRP A 420 -7.29 1.13 25.42
N GLY A 421 -8.09 1.40 24.38
CA GLY A 421 -9.38 0.71 24.18
C GLY A 421 -9.22 -0.82 24.12
N GLY A 422 -8.28 -1.29 23.30
CA GLY A 422 -7.89 -2.70 23.23
C GLY A 422 -7.24 -3.19 24.52
N VAL A 423 -6.35 -2.39 25.13
CA VAL A 423 -5.72 -2.76 26.42
C VAL A 423 -6.78 -3.10 27.46
N PHE A 424 -7.78 -2.25 27.68
CA PHE A 424 -8.84 -2.53 28.65
C PHE A 424 -9.76 -3.66 28.21
N ALA A 425 -10.01 -3.81 26.91
CA ALA A 425 -10.79 -4.93 26.39
C ALA A 425 -10.19 -6.30 26.74
N LYS A 426 -8.85 -6.41 26.74
CA LYS A 426 -8.17 -7.66 27.11
C LYS A 426 -7.72 -7.73 28.56
N LEU A 427 -7.47 -6.59 29.21
CA LEU A 427 -7.08 -6.52 30.62
C LEU A 427 -8.24 -6.81 31.56
N ALA A 428 -9.45 -6.30 31.28
CA ALA A 428 -10.60 -6.47 32.16
C ALA A 428 -10.98 -7.95 32.39
N PRO A 429 -11.00 -8.83 31.39
CA PRO A 429 -11.17 -10.28 31.61
C PRO A 429 -10.05 -10.92 32.44
N VAL A 430 -8.81 -10.42 32.33
CA VAL A 430 -7.63 -10.98 33.01
C VAL A 430 -7.60 -10.62 34.49
N THR A 431 -7.86 -9.36 34.82
CA THR A 431 -7.93 -8.91 36.22
C THR A 431 -9.26 -9.32 36.85
N ASN A 432 -10.32 -9.35 36.05
CA ASN A 432 -11.70 -9.63 36.40
C ASN A 432 -12.16 -8.89 37.66
N ILE A 433 -11.79 -7.61 37.73
CA ILE A 433 -12.24 -6.68 38.76
C ILE A 433 -13.10 -5.59 38.13
N GLU A 434 -14.03 -5.07 38.91
CA GLU A 434 -15.04 -4.14 38.42
C GLU A 434 -14.46 -2.82 37.91
N ARG A 435 -13.31 -2.38 38.42
CA ARG A 435 -12.64 -1.16 37.94
C ARG A 435 -12.32 -1.25 36.45
N ASP A 436 -11.73 -2.36 36.02
CA ASP A 436 -11.25 -2.50 34.63
C ASP A 436 -12.43 -2.70 33.68
N TRP A 437 -13.42 -3.49 34.09
CA TRP A 437 -14.70 -3.60 33.38
C TRP A 437 -15.42 -2.27 33.27
N TYR A 438 -15.41 -1.46 34.34
CA TYR A 438 -15.99 -0.12 34.35
C TYR A 438 -15.27 0.79 33.36
N ILE A 439 -13.92 0.83 33.34
CA ILE A 439 -13.15 1.67 32.42
C ILE A 439 -13.45 1.28 30.97
N PHE A 440 -13.46 -0.02 30.67
CA PHE A 440 -13.79 -0.52 29.34
C PHE A 440 -15.21 -0.12 28.93
N ARG A 441 -16.21 -0.40 29.78
CA ARG A 441 -17.61 -0.06 29.54
C ARG A 441 -17.82 1.45 29.37
N TRP A 442 -17.14 2.27 30.17
CA TRP A 442 -17.30 3.72 30.14
C TRP A 442 -16.97 4.29 28.75
N ASN A 443 -15.93 3.77 28.11
CA ASN A 443 -15.59 4.15 26.73
C ASN A 443 -16.71 3.81 25.75
N CYS A 444 -17.27 2.59 25.85
CA CYS A 444 -18.43 2.20 25.04
C CYS A 444 -19.65 3.11 25.29
N GLU A 445 -19.92 3.51 26.54
CA GLU A 445 -20.99 4.45 26.90
C GLU A 445 -20.75 5.84 26.31
N PHE A 446 -19.51 6.35 26.42
CA PHE A 446 -19.12 7.65 25.86
C PHE A 446 -19.36 7.73 24.35
N TRP A 447 -18.90 6.72 23.60
CA TRP A 447 -19.01 6.65 22.15
C TRP A 447 -20.44 6.41 21.66
N SER A 448 -21.17 5.53 22.36
CA SER A 448 -22.55 5.18 21.98
C SER A 448 -23.56 6.26 22.34
N GLY A 449 -23.27 7.10 23.33
CA GLY A 449 -24.23 8.02 23.92
C GLY A 449 -25.30 7.33 24.77
N ILE A 450 -25.12 6.04 25.08
CA ILE A 450 -26.02 5.26 25.92
C ILE A 450 -25.73 5.60 27.38
N THR A 451 -26.78 5.83 28.16
CA THR A 451 -26.67 6.30 29.55
C THR A 451 -25.80 5.37 30.40
N HIS A 452 -24.89 6.00 31.15
CA HIS A 452 -24.07 5.35 32.17
C HIS A 452 -24.94 4.57 33.14
N LEU A 453 -24.72 3.26 33.23
CA LEU A 453 -25.40 2.44 34.22
C LEU A 453 -24.66 2.53 35.55
N ASP A 454 -25.40 2.55 36.67
CA ASP A 454 -24.80 2.35 37.99
C ASP A 454 -24.03 1.02 37.93
N PRO A 455 -22.70 1.04 38.03
CA PRO A 455 -21.90 -0.16 37.90
C PRO A 455 -22.08 -1.14 39.07
N GLY A 456 -22.85 -0.79 40.11
CA GLY A 456 -23.08 -1.69 41.24
C GLY A 456 -21.78 -2.05 41.95
N LEU A 457 -20.81 -1.11 41.94
CA LEU A 457 -19.44 -1.31 42.40
C LEU A 457 -19.41 -1.51 43.91
N VAL A 458 -19.58 -2.76 44.31
CA VAL A 458 -18.97 -3.32 45.49
C VAL A 458 -18.00 -4.37 44.96
N ASP A 459 -16.72 -4.03 44.95
CA ASP A 459 -15.63 -4.95 44.63
C ASP A 459 -14.47 -4.71 45.59
N THR A 460 -13.60 -5.70 45.74
CA THR A 460 -12.43 -5.60 46.60
C THR A 460 -11.19 -5.34 45.75
N ILE A 461 -10.76 -4.08 45.66
CA ILE A 461 -9.49 -3.72 45.03
C ILE A 461 -8.45 -3.59 46.14
N TRP A 462 -7.36 -4.35 46.06
CA TRP A 462 -6.27 -4.33 47.05
C TRP A 462 -6.74 -4.56 48.50
N ASN A 463 -7.66 -5.51 48.71
CA ASN A 463 -8.26 -5.82 50.02
C ASN A 463 -9.10 -4.69 50.64
N LYS A 464 -9.51 -3.68 49.85
CA LYS A 464 -10.43 -2.60 50.27
C LYS A 464 -11.69 -2.62 49.42
N GLU A 465 -12.82 -2.35 50.07
CA GLU A 465 -14.12 -2.19 49.40
C GLU A 465 -14.10 -0.91 48.54
N PHE A 466 -14.12 -1.08 47.23
CA PHE A 466 -14.35 0.02 46.29
C PHE A 466 -15.84 0.38 46.33
N LYS A 467 -16.16 1.64 46.63
CA LYS A 467 -17.51 2.19 46.60
C LYS A 467 -17.61 3.33 45.61
N TRP A 468 -18.59 3.23 44.71
CA TRP A 468 -18.82 4.22 43.67
C TRP A 468 -19.27 5.58 44.23
N ASP A 469 -20.13 5.58 45.25
CA ASP A 469 -20.77 6.79 45.79
C ASP A 469 -19.83 7.69 46.60
N THR A 470 -18.65 7.19 46.95
CA THR A 470 -17.60 7.88 47.71
C THR A 470 -16.46 8.44 46.86
N GLN A 471 -16.42 8.20 45.54
CA GLN A 471 -15.33 8.70 44.70
C GLN A 471 -15.48 10.20 44.39
N PRO A 472 -14.38 10.99 44.43
CA PRO A 472 -14.41 12.42 44.13
C PRO A 472 -14.65 12.74 42.65
N GLN A 473 -14.44 11.78 41.75
CA GLN A 473 -14.69 11.89 40.31
C GLN A 473 -15.86 11.01 39.87
N LYS A 474 -17.07 11.29 40.38
CA LYS A 474 -18.28 10.70 39.83
C LYS A 474 -18.41 11.15 38.37
N PRO A 475 -18.64 10.25 37.41
CA PRO A 475 -19.18 10.65 36.12
C PRO A 475 -20.65 11.00 36.34
N GLU A 476 -20.90 12.18 36.88
CA GLU A 476 -22.20 12.85 36.75
C GLU A 476 -22.36 13.42 35.32
N SER A 477 -21.35 13.25 34.46
CA SER A 477 -21.31 13.77 33.11
C SER A 477 -22.33 13.06 32.23
N THR A 478 -23.19 13.87 31.61
CA THR A 478 -24.01 13.53 30.45
C THR A 478 -23.31 13.91 29.15
N ASP A 479 -22.02 14.28 29.20
CA ASP A 479 -21.25 14.78 28.06
C ASP A 479 -20.68 13.58 27.29
N PHE A 480 -21.57 12.95 26.53
CA PHE A 480 -21.22 11.93 25.55
C PHE A 480 -20.53 12.55 24.34
N LEU A 481 -19.92 11.69 23.51
CA LEU A 481 -19.40 12.13 22.23
C LEU A 481 -20.50 12.82 21.41
N LYS A 482 -20.17 13.98 20.84
CA LYS A 482 -21.12 14.72 20.00
C LYS A 482 -21.43 13.88 18.76
N LYS A 483 -22.71 13.69 18.47
CA LYS A 483 -23.19 13.05 17.24
C LYS A 483 -23.44 14.09 16.15
N THR A 484 -23.29 13.68 14.90
CA THR A 484 -23.78 14.43 13.74
C THR A 484 -25.31 14.53 13.78
N PRO A 485 -25.94 15.43 13.00
CA PRO A 485 -27.40 15.51 12.86
C PRO A 485 -28.11 14.17 12.59
N ALA A 486 -27.51 13.27 11.81
CA ALA A 486 -28.06 11.95 11.51
C ALA A 486 -27.64 10.85 12.51
N GLY A 487 -26.89 11.20 13.57
CA GLY A 487 -26.60 10.29 14.68
C GLY A 487 -25.30 9.49 14.55
N PHE A 488 -24.42 9.86 13.62
CA PHE A 488 -23.08 9.30 13.51
C PHE A 488 -22.18 9.81 14.63
N SER A 489 -21.45 8.92 15.29
CA SER A 489 -20.50 9.26 16.36
C SER A 489 -19.19 9.74 15.76
N MET A 490 -18.91 11.04 15.85
CA MET A 490 -17.78 11.68 15.16
C MET A 490 -16.84 12.37 16.16
N LEU A 491 -15.61 11.86 16.26
CA LEU A 491 -14.57 12.40 17.14
C LEU A 491 -13.71 13.46 16.46
N ASN A 492 -13.35 13.21 15.20
CA ASN A 492 -12.47 14.04 14.39
C ASN A 492 -12.97 13.97 12.94
N GLU A 493 -12.81 15.06 12.20
CA GLU A 493 -13.14 15.10 10.76
C GLU A 493 -12.13 14.30 9.93
N TYR A 494 -10.86 14.25 10.36
CA TYR A 494 -9.84 13.43 9.71
C TYR A 494 -9.96 11.96 10.15
N GLY A 495 -10.43 11.09 9.26
CA GLY A 495 -10.64 9.67 9.56
C GLY A 495 -11.76 9.42 10.56
N SER A 496 -12.90 10.09 10.37
CA SER A 496 -14.09 9.94 11.21
C SER A 496 -14.62 8.49 11.22
N CYS A 497 -14.67 7.82 10.07
CA CYS A 497 -15.04 6.42 9.94
C CYS A 497 -14.05 5.47 10.64
N ARG A 498 -12.73 5.74 10.57
CA ARG A 498 -11.70 4.96 11.28
C ARG A 498 -11.93 4.93 12.79
N TYR A 499 -12.18 6.09 13.41
CA TYR A 499 -12.40 6.14 14.85
C TYR A 499 -13.74 5.51 15.25
N ASN A 500 -14.77 5.71 14.43
CA ASN A 500 -16.08 5.13 14.68
C ASN A 500 -16.03 3.60 14.68
N THR A 501 -15.45 3.00 13.63
CA THR A 501 -15.32 1.53 13.50
C THR A 501 -14.42 0.92 14.58
N ALA A 502 -13.40 1.64 15.07
CA ALA A 502 -12.63 1.23 16.24
C ALA A 502 -13.47 1.19 17.53
N ALA A 503 -14.38 2.14 17.72
CA ALA A 503 -15.32 2.12 18.84
C ALA A 503 -16.34 0.99 18.67
N GLU A 504 -16.77 0.71 17.44
CA GLU A 504 -17.61 -0.45 17.13
C GLU A 504 -16.93 -1.76 17.53
N LEU A 505 -15.69 -1.99 17.10
CA LEU A 505 -14.93 -3.19 17.48
C LEU A 505 -14.83 -3.33 19.02
N CYS A 506 -14.48 -2.25 19.72
CA CYS A 506 -14.43 -2.25 21.19
C CYS A 506 -15.79 -2.60 21.82
N CYS A 507 -16.89 -2.02 21.32
CA CYS A 507 -18.25 -2.29 21.75
C CYS A 507 -18.69 -3.75 21.50
N LEU A 508 -18.32 -4.32 20.36
CA LEU A 508 -18.63 -5.71 19.99
C LEU A 508 -17.84 -6.70 20.86
N VAL A 509 -16.56 -6.40 21.14
CA VAL A 509 -15.76 -7.21 22.07
C VAL A 509 -16.30 -7.09 23.49
N TYR A 510 -16.68 -5.90 23.95
CA TYR A 510 -17.38 -5.74 25.24
C TYR A 510 -18.64 -6.59 25.28
N ALA A 511 -19.48 -6.53 24.24
CA ALA A 511 -20.70 -7.32 24.16
C ALA A 511 -20.44 -8.83 24.28
N LYS A 512 -19.35 -9.30 23.67
CA LYS A 512 -18.94 -10.71 23.68
C LYS A 512 -18.36 -11.14 25.03
N GLU A 513 -17.44 -10.37 25.58
CA GLU A 513 -16.65 -10.74 26.76
C GLU A 513 -17.42 -10.50 28.07
N ALA A 514 -18.25 -9.46 28.12
CA ALA A 514 -19.00 -9.11 29.33
C ALA A 514 -20.23 -10.02 29.53
N LYS A 515 -20.66 -10.83 28.56
CA LYS A 515 -21.91 -11.63 28.66
C LYS A 515 -21.99 -12.54 29.90
N ASP A 516 -20.84 -13.04 30.35
CA ASP A 516 -20.72 -13.94 31.50
C ASP A 516 -20.29 -13.20 32.78
N HIS A 517 -20.06 -11.89 32.70
CA HIS A 517 -19.74 -11.05 33.86
C HIS A 517 -21.03 -10.75 34.65
N GLU A 518 -21.06 -11.12 35.94
CA GLU A 518 -22.27 -11.08 36.79
C GLU A 518 -22.96 -9.70 36.85
N LYS A 519 -22.20 -8.62 36.59
CA LYS A 519 -22.72 -7.24 36.58
C LYS A 519 -22.83 -6.61 35.19
N ALA A 520 -22.63 -7.37 34.12
CA ALA A 520 -22.90 -6.89 32.78
C ALA A 520 -24.40 -6.69 32.57
N ASN A 521 -24.84 -5.44 32.74
CA ASN A 521 -26.22 -5.05 32.53
C ASN A 521 -26.42 -4.70 31.05
N ASP A 522 -27.07 -5.61 30.32
CA ASP A 522 -27.41 -5.48 28.89
C ASP A 522 -26.20 -5.13 27.97
N PRO A 523 -25.19 -6.01 27.89
CA PRO A 523 -24.00 -5.77 27.06
C PRO A 523 -24.33 -5.71 25.55
N MET A 524 -25.46 -6.29 25.11
CA MET A 524 -25.87 -6.30 23.70
C MET A 524 -26.29 -4.94 23.15
N ARG A 525 -26.70 -3.99 24.00
CA ARG A 525 -27.02 -2.61 23.58
C ARG A 525 -25.87 -1.91 22.82
N PHE A 526 -24.63 -2.30 23.12
CA PHE A 526 -23.45 -1.77 22.43
C PHE A 526 -23.29 -2.38 21.04
N ALA A 527 -23.55 -3.69 20.87
CA ALA A 527 -23.59 -4.32 19.56
C ALA A 527 -24.71 -3.74 18.68
N GLU A 528 -25.87 -3.40 19.28
CA GLU A 528 -26.97 -2.75 18.55
C GLU A 528 -26.60 -1.34 18.10
N TRP A 529 -25.89 -0.58 18.95
CA TRP A 529 -25.34 0.71 18.55
C TRP A 529 -24.34 0.57 17.40
N SER A 530 -23.40 -0.38 17.50
CA SER A 530 -22.41 -0.64 16.44
C SER A 530 -23.10 -0.97 15.12
N LYS A 531 -24.11 -1.84 15.14
CA LYS A 531 -24.92 -2.13 13.95
C LYS A 531 -25.46 -0.87 13.29
N GLY A 532 -26.02 0.06 14.07
CA GLY A 532 -26.52 1.34 13.54
C GLY A 532 -25.43 2.24 12.95
N GLN A 533 -24.21 2.22 13.50
CA GLN A 533 -23.09 2.97 12.93
C GLN A 533 -22.57 2.33 11.63
N MET A 534 -22.43 1.01 11.58
CA MET A 534 -22.03 0.32 10.35
C MET A 534 -23.06 0.49 9.24
N GLU A 535 -24.36 0.44 9.56
CA GLU A 535 -25.41 0.72 8.58
C GLU A 535 -25.31 2.14 8.01
N TYR A 536 -24.93 3.13 8.83
CA TYR A 536 -24.64 4.48 8.36
C TYR A 536 -23.44 4.48 7.41
N ILE A 537 -22.35 3.77 7.74
CA ILE A 537 -21.15 3.64 6.90
C ILE A 537 -21.46 2.94 5.57
N MET A 538 -22.37 1.97 5.57
CA MET A 538 -22.84 1.23 4.38
C MET A 538 -23.88 1.99 3.54
N GLY A 539 -24.23 3.23 3.91
CA GLY A 539 -25.05 4.12 3.07
C GLY A 539 -26.36 4.59 3.69
N LYS A 540 -26.73 4.15 4.91
CA LYS A 540 -27.89 4.71 5.64
C LYS A 540 -27.57 6.07 6.27
N ASN A 541 -27.14 7.00 5.42
CA ASN A 541 -26.75 8.35 5.79
C ASN A 541 -27.40 9.39 4.85
N PRO A 542 -27.42 10.68 5.24
CA PRO A 542 -28.04 11.75 4.43
C PRO A 542 -27.47 11.92 3.02
N MET A 543 -26.26 11.40 2.76
CA MET A 543 -25.60 11.44 1.46
C MET A 543 -25.96 10.25 0.56
N ASN A 544 -26.69 9.25 1.06
CA ASN A 544 -26.93 7.96 0.40
C ASN A 544 -25.63 7.32 -0.15
N ARG A 545 -24.53 7.50 0.59
CA ARG A 545 -23.18 7.19 0.14
C ARG A 545 -22.52 6.20 1.08
N PRO A 546 -22.29 4.97 0.66
CA PRO A 546 -21.37 4.09 1.36
C PRO A 546 -19.96 4.71 1.41
N TYR A 547 -19.30 4.63 2.56
CA TYR A 547 -17.91 5.06 2.74
C TYR A 547 -16.89 3.92 2.58
N ILE A 548 -17.36 2.74 2.15
CA ILE A 548 -16.53 1.61 1.73
C ILE A 548 -16.47 1.64 0.20
N VAL A 549 -15.28 1.80 -0.38
CA VAL A 549 -15.10 1.90 -1.83
C VAL A 549 -15.53 0.59 -2.52
N GLY A 550 -16.24 0.72 -3.64
CA GLY A 550 -16.77 -0.42 -4.40
C GLY A 550 -18.07 -1.03 -3.84
N TRP A 551 -18.62 -0.52 -2.73
CA TRP A 551 -19.83 -1.08 -2.12
C TRP A 551 -21.08 -1.03 -3.03
N SER A 552 -21.23 0.06 -3.78
CA SER A 552 -22.33 0.30 -4.73
C SER A 552 -21.97 1.44 -5.68
N ASP A 553 -22.81 1.70 -6.68
CA ASP A 553 -22.66 2.84 -7.61
C ASP A 553 -22.63 4.22 -6.95
N THR A 554 -23.14 4.34 -5.71
CA THR A 554 -23.15 5.60 -4.94
C THR A 554 -22.05 5.68 -3.89
N ALA A 555 -21.20 4.65 -3.77
CA ALA A 555 -20.09 4.63 -2.83
C ALA A 555 -19.07 5.75 -3.12
N ALA A 556 -18.29 6.12 -2.11
CA ALA A 556 -17.06 6.88 -2.34
C ALA A 556 -16.21 6.18 -3.41
N SER A 557 -15.75 6.95 -4.40
CA SER A 557 -15.07 6.40 -5.58
C SER A 557 -13.79 7.14 -5.94
N HIS A 558 -13.41 8.17 -5.19
CA HIS A 558 -12.18 8.93 -5.39
C HIS A 558 -11.26 8.90 -4.14
N PRO A 559 -10.85 7.71 -3.66
CA PRO A 559 -9.86 7.61 -2.59
C PRO A 559 -8.56 8.33 -2.98
N HIS A 560 -7.91 8.94 -2.00
CA HIS A 560 -6.58 9.53 -2.14
C HIS A 560 -5.53 8.40 -2.19
N HIS A 561 -5.45 7.65 -3.29
CA HIS A 561 -4.60 6.45 -3.39
C HIS A 561 -3.87 6.38 -4.73
N ARG A 562 -2.54 6.45 -4.71
CA ARG A 562 -1.71 6.57 -5.92
C ARG A 562 -1.88 5.40 -6.89
N ALA A 563 -1.82 4.17 -6.38
CA ALA A 563 -1.92 2.97 -7.21
C ALA A 563 -3.31 2.81 -7.85
N ALA A 564 -4.38 3.20 -7.14
CA ALA A 564 -5.74 3.09 -7.67
C ALA A 564 -6.05 4.21 -8.65
N HIS A 565 -5.47 5.39 -8.42
CA HIS A 565 -5.63 6.55 -9.28
C HIS A 565 -5.01 6.32 -10.65
N GLY A 566 -3.85 5.67 -10.72
CA GLY A 566 -3.26 5.25 -11.98
C GLY A 566 -2.73 6.41 -12.84
N SER A 567 -2.27 7.50 -12.21
CA SER A 567 -1.70 8.65 -12.94
C SER A 567 -0.55 8.22 -13.86
N LYS A 568 -0.56 8.81 -15.07
CA LYS A 568 0.45 8.59 -16.12
C LYS A 568 1.48 9.71 -16.18
N ASP A 569 1.22 10.83 -15.51
CA ASP A 569 1.93 12.11 -15.68
C ASP A 569 2.28 12.79 -14.35
N LEU A 570 2.31 12.03 -13.25
CA LEU A 570 2.66 12.49 -11.90
C LEU A 570 1.69 13.54 -11.34
N ASN A 571 0.43 13.50 -11.78
CA ASN A 571 -0.58 14.51 -11.47
C ASN A 571 -1.86 13.89 -10.90
N MET A 572 -2.24 14.26 -9.68
CA MET A 572 -3.47 13.75 -9.04
C MET A 572 -4.77 14.21 -9.69
N ASP A 573 -4.74 15.28 -10.50
CA ASP A 573 -5.90 15.73 -11.26
C ASP A 573 -6.09 14.93 -12.56
N HIS A 574 -5.13 14.07 -12.95
CA HIS A 574 -5.16 13.33 -14.20
C HIS A 574 -4.73 11.85 -14.04
N PRO A 575 -5.64 10.89 -14.28
CA PRO A 575 -7.04 11.06 -14.73
C PRO A 575 -7.96 11.68 -13.67
N ALA A 576 -9.10 12.22 -14.12
CA ALA A 576 -10.08 12.85 -13.21
C ALA A 576 -10.78 11.83 -12.30
N THR A 577 -10.90 10.59 -12.77
CA THR A 577 -11.47 9.44 -12.04
C THR A 577 -10.39 8.39 -11.81
N GLN A 578 -10.57 7.55 -10.79
CA GLN A 578 -9.65 6.45 -10.53
C GLN A 578 -9.62 5.47 -11.72
N VAL A 579 -8.44 4.95 -12.06
CA VAL A 579 -8.31 3.89 -13.06
C VAL A 579 -8.82 2.57 -12.48
N HIS A 580 -8.53 2.28 -11.22
CA HIS A 580 -8.90 1.03 -10.56
C HIS A 580 -9.90 1.27 -9.42
N ILE A 581 -10.77 0.29 -9.18
CA ILE A 581 -11.61 0.29 -7.97
C ILE A 581 -10.76 -0.21 -6.81
N LEU A 582 -10.56 0.64 -5.80
CA LEU A 582 -9.85 0.26 -4.57
C LEU A 582 -10.79 -0.48 -3.61
N TRP A 583 -11.14 -1.71 -3.98
CA TRP A 583 -12.13 -2.53 -3.31
C TRP A 583 -11.96 -2.56 -1.78
N GLY A 584 -13.01 -2.12 -1.08
CA GLY A 584 -13.11 -2.20 0.36
C GLY A 584 -12.36 -1.17 1.17
N ALA A 585 -11.66 -0.22 0.54
CA ALA A 585 -11.03 0.86 1.28
C ALA A 585 -12.08 1.69 2.04
N LEU A 586 -11.84 1.91 3.33
CA LEU A 586 -12.66 2.79 4.16
C LEU A 586 -12.12 4.20 4.04
N VAL A 587 -12.86 5.09 3.38
CA VAL A 587 -12.46 6.50 3.29
C VAL A 587 -12.60 7.22 4.65
N GLY A 588 -12.03 8.42 4.75
CA GLY A 588 -12.08 9.25 5.95
C GLY A 588 -13.47 9.39 6.57
N GLY A 589 -14.52 9.52 5.76
CA GLY A 589 -15.91 9.58 6.22
C GLY A 589 -16.44 11.02 6.33
N PRO A 590 -17.65 11.23 6.84
CA PRO A 590 -18.31 12.53 6.82
C PRO A 590 -17.73 13.53 7.83
N ASP A 591 -18.07 14.80 7.63
CA ASP A 591 -17.87 15.88 8.60
C ASP A 591 -18.95 15.93 9.68
N ALA A 592 -18.85 16.94 10.57
CA ALA A 592 -19.78 17.14 11.67
C ALA A 592 -21.23 17.40 11.24
N GLY A 593 -21.46 17.70 9.96
CA GLY A 593 -22.75 17.97 9.36
C GLY A 593 -23.30 16.81 8.52
N ASP A 594 -22.71 15.62 8.59
CA ASP A 594 -23.03 14.44 7.75
C ASP A 594 -22.64 14.58 6.26
N TRP A 595 -21.82 15.58 5.92
CA TRP A 595 -21.44 15.84 4.52
C TRP A 595 -20.08 15.23 4.19
N HIS A 596 -19.88 14.83 2.93
CA HIS A 596 -18.64 14.24 2.43
C HIS A 596 -18.34 14.75 1.01
N ARG A 597 -17.08 15.13 0.75
CA ARG A 597 -16.58 15.54 -0.57
C ARG A 597 -15.77 14.40 -1.17
N ASP A 598 -16.23 13.80 -2.26
CA ASP A 598 -15.59 12.66 -2.92
C ASP A 598 -14.71 13.12 -4.08
N ILE A 599 -13.48 13.55 -3.78
CA ILE A 599 -12.46 13.98 -4.74
C ILE A 599 -11.07 13.49 -4.31
N THR A 600 -10.26 13.01 -5.26
CA THR A 600 -8.96 12.38 -4.98
C THR A 600 -8.03 13.26 -4.16
N LYS A 601 -7.97 14.57 -4.45
CA LYS A 601 -7.07 15.50 -3.75
C LYS A 601 -7.46 15.81 -2.31
N ASP A 602 -8.70 15.51 -1.91
CA ASP A 602 -9.17 15.78 -0.56
C ASP A 602 -8.86 14.62 0.39
N TYR A 603 -7.62 14.64 0.88
CA TYR A 603 -7.11 13.66 1.85
C TYR A 603 -7.82 13.74 3.22
N VAL A 604 -8.66 14.75 3.52
CA VAL A 604 -9.40 14.74 4.80
C VAL A 604 -10.56 13.74 4.72
N TYR A 605 -11.34 13.82 3.64
CA TYR A 605 -12.52 12.97 3.42
C TYR A 605 -12.19 11.64 2.73
N ASN A 606 -11.12 11.58 1.93
CA ASN A 606 -10.83 10.46 1.04
C ASN A 606 -9.48 9.77 1.28
N GLU A 607 -8.71 10.15 2.31
CA GLU A 607 -7.58 9.32 2.72
C GLU A 607 -8.07 7.91 3.09
N VAL A 608 -7.24 6.94 2.76
CA VAL A 608 -7.41 5.51 3.04
C VAL A 608 -6.10 5.01 3.63
N ALA A 609 -6.15 4.11 4.61
CA ALA A 609 -4.95 3.63 5.28
C ALA A 609 -5.13 2.27 5.93
N VAL A 610 -4.02 1.57 6.15
CA VAL A 610 -3.99 0.28 6.86
C VAL A 610 -4.62 0.38 8.24
N ASP A 611 -4.47 1.51 8.95
CA ASP A 611 -5.11 1.74 10.25
C ASP A 611 -6.61 2.06 10.12
N TYR A 612 -7.04 2.68 9.02
CA TYR A 612 -8.46 2.96 8.76
C TYR A 612 -9.25 1.68 8.59
N ASN A 613 -8.69 0.72 7.85
CA ASN A 613 -9.33 -0.55 7.58
C ASN A 613 -9.22 -1.56 8.74
N ALA A 614 -8.32 -1.35 9.71
CA ALA A 614 -7.99 -2.39 10.68
C ALA A 614 -9.17 -2.77 11.59
N ALA A 615 -9.84 -1.77 12.14
CA ALA A 615 -10.95 -2.01 13.05
C ALA A 615 -12.26 -2.35 12.33
N VAL A 616 -12.50 -1.80 11.13
CA VAL A 616 -13.72 -2.10 10.35
C VAL A 616 -13.79 -3.59 9.97
N VAL A 617 -12.66 -4.22 9.65
CA VAL A 617 -12.59 -5.68 9.41
C VAL A 617 -13.07 -6.45 10.64
N GLY A 618 -12.54 -6.12 11.83
CA GLY A 618 -12.98 -6.71 13.09
C GLY A 618 -14.44 -6.40 13.44
N ALA A 619 -14.92 -5.18 13.14
CA ALA A 619 -16.29 -4.76 13.38
C ALA A 619 -17.28 -5.51 12.47
N CYS A 620 -16.99 -5.66 11.17
CA CYS A 620 -17.79 -6.49 10.26
C CYS A 620 -17.85 -7.94 10.74
N ALA A 621 -16.72 -8.52 11.15
CA ALA A 621 -16.69 -9.88 11.71
C ALA A 621 -17.53 -10.00 12.99
N GLY A 622 -17.44 -9.03 13.90
CA GLY A 622 -18.23 -8.99 15.13
C GLY A 622 -19.73 -8.81 14.88
N LEU A 623 -20.10 -7.94 13.94
CA LEU A 623 -21.49 -7.74 13.53
C LEU A 623 -22.06 -8.98 12.86
N TYR A 624 -21.30 -9.66 12.00
CA TYR A 624 -21.71 -10.95 11.45
C TYR A 624 -21.84 -12.02 12.55
N TYR A 625 -20.94 -12.03 13.54
CA TYR A 625 -21.03 -12.95 14.67
C TYR A 625 -22.33 -12.79 15.46
N PHE A 626 -22.80 -11.56 15.69
CA PHE A 626 -24.04 -11.30 16.45
C PHE A 626 -25.33 -11.30 15.59
N TYR A 627 -25.25 -10.86 14.34
CA TYR A 627 -26.42 -10.56 13.51
C TYR A 627 -26.42 -11.23 12.13
N GLY A 628 -25.36 -11.93 11.76
CA GLY A 628 -25.26 -12.64 10.49
C GLY A 628 -26.32 -13.71 10.36
N ASP A 629 -26.88 -13.84 9.16
CA ASP A 629 -27.83 -14.88 8.79
C ASP A 629 -27.49 -15.48 7.43
N GLU A 630 -28.28 -16.44 6.96
CA GLU A 630 -28.05 -17.16 5.70
C GLU A 630 -28.09 -16.26 4.46
N THR A 631 -28.63 -15.03 4.56
CA THR A 631 -28.67 -14.07 3.45
C THR A 631 -27.39 -13.27 3.30
N MET A 632 -26.58 -13.16 4.37
CA MET A 632 -25.30 -12.45 4.34
C MET A 632 -24.19 -13.41 3.93
N GLN A 633 -23.66 -13.23 2.72
CA GLN A 633 -22.64 -14.11 2.15
C GLN A 633 -21.55 -13.29 1.46
N SER A 634 -20.32 -13.80 1.53
CA SER A 634 -19.24 -13.27 0.70
C SER A 634 -19.50 -13.58 -0.77
N GLU A 635 -19.03 -12.71 -1.64
CA GLU A 635 -19.20 -12.83 -3.08
C GLU A 635 -18.24 -13.89 -3.63
N GLU A 636 -18.73 -14.73 -4.54
CA GLU A 636 -17.91 -15.70 -5.25
C GLU A 636 -17.00 -15.00 -6.27
N ASN A 637 -15.75 -15.45 -6.38
CA ASN A 637 -14.75 -14.90 -7.32
C ASN A 637 -14.48 -13.40 -7.14
N PHE A 638 -14.42 -12.94 -5.89
CA PHE A 638 -14.06 -11.58 -5.54
C PHE A 638 -12.55 -11.43 -5.29
N PRO A 639 -11.91 -10.32 -5.70
CA PRO A 639 -12.47 -9.22 -6.48
C PRO A 639 -12.75 -9.63 -7.93
N PRO A 640 -13.77 -9.04 -8.57
CA PRO A 640 -14.03 -9.29 -9.98
C PRO A 640 -12.84 -8.80 -10.84
N PRO A 641 -12.48 -9.52 -11.92
CA PRO A 641 -11.44 -9.04 -12.84
C PRO A 641 -11.89 -7.75 -13.51
N GLU A 642 -10.96 -6.85 -13.82
CA GLU A 642 -11.23 -5.54 -14.46
C GLU A 642 -11.93 -5.73 -15.80
N SER A 643 -11.61 -6.81 -16.52
CA SER A 643 -12.30 -7.22 -17.76
C SER A 643 -13.79 -7.50 -17.62
N SER A 644 -14.32 -7.67 -16.41
CA SER A 644 -15.76 -7.86 -16.19
C SER A 644 -16.57 -6.56 -16.21
N TYR A 645 -15.93 -5.40 -16.03
CA TYR A 645 -16.59 -4.09 -15.96
C TYR A 645 -15.90 -2.96 -16.76
N LYS A 646 -14.71 -3.22 -17.32
CA LYS A 646 -14.04 -2.33 -18.29
C LYS A 646 -14.21 -2.83 -19.72
N SER A 647 -14.31 -1.89 -20.65
CA SER A 647 -14.29 -2.17 -22.09
C SER A 647 -12.89 -2.54 -22.59
N GLU A 648 -12.81 -3.20 -23.76
CA GLU A 648 -11.53 -3.47 -24.43
C GLU A 648 -10.73 -2.18 -24.73
N GLU A 649 -11.40 -1.05 -24.90
CA GLU A 649 -10.76 0.25 -25.10
C GLU A 649 -10.11 0.77 -23.80
N GLU A 650 -10.79 0.62 -22.66
CA GLU A 650 -10.24 0.98 -21.34
C GLU A 650 -9.10 0.05 -20.89
N LEU A 651 -9.08 -1.19 -21.39
CA LEU A 651 -8.04 -2.18 -21.09
C LEU A 651 -6.89 -2.18 -22.10
N ARG A 652 -6.92 -1.26 -23.07
CA ARG A 652 -5.92 -1.22 -24.14
C ARG A 652 -4.59 -0.71 -23.60
N GLU A 653 -3.59 -1.60 -23.55
CA GLU A 653 -2.25 -1.25 -23.04
C GLU A 653 -1.40 -0.44 -24.03
N PHE A 654 -1.65 -0.56 -25.33
CA PHE A 654 -0.85 0.07 -26.37
C PHE A 654 -1.74 0.73 -27.42
N VAL A 655 -1.36 1.93 -27.83
CA VAL A 655 -1.92 2.60 -29.01
C VAL A 655 -0.77 2.95 -29.93
N LEU A 656 -0.89 2.64 -31.22
CA LEU A 656 0.11 3.02 -32.24
C LEU A 656 -0.55 3.88 -33.31
N ASN A 657 -0.14 5.15 -33.29
CA ASN A 657 -0.57 6.19 -34.21
C ASN A 657 0.57 6.56 -35.15
N ALA A 658 0.19 7.12 -36.30
CA ALA A 658 1.16 7.67 -37.24
C ALA A 658 0.56 8.77 -38.12
N ALA A 659 1.44 9.62 -38.64
CA ALA A 659 1.08 10.71 -39.54
C ALA A 659 2.14 10.94 -40.60
N VAL A 660 1.73 11.61 -41.67
CA VAL A 660 2.59 11.92 -42.81
C VAL A 660 2.90 13.42 -42.83
N GLY A 661 4.18 13.75 -42.83
CA GLY A 661 4.68 15.12 -43.00
C GLY A 661 4.89 15.42 -44.47
N GLN A 662 6.13 15.78 -44.82
CA GLN A 662 6.54 15.93 -46.21
C GLN A 662 6.46 14.61 -46.97
N ASP A 663 5.67 14.57 -48.05
CA ASP A 663 5.49 13.38 -48.90
C ASP A 663 5.53 13.79 -50.38
N ASN A 664 6.60 13.43 -51.10
CA ASN A 664 6.83 13.85 -52.49
C ASN A 664 7.75 12.85 -53.21
N SER A 665 8.07 13.12 -54.48
CA SER A 665 8.85 12.18 -55.31
C SER A 665 10.30 11.92 -54.86
N ARG A 666 10.78 12.56 -53.78
CA ARG A 666 12.09 12.32 -53.18
C ARG A 666 12.02 11.53 -51.86
N CYS A 667 11.00 11.77 -51.05
CA CYS A 667 10.95 11.26 -49.69
C CYS A 667 9.54 11.23 -49.11
N SER A 668 9.36 10.38 -48.10
CA SER A 668 8.23 10.40 -47.17
C SER A 668 8.74 10.59 -45.75
N GLN A 669 8.27 11.64 -45.10
CA GLN A 669 8.46 11.91 -43.68
C GLN A 669 7.28 11.35 -42.90
N ILE A 670 7.59 10.53 -41.91
CA ILE A 670 6.61 9.83 -41.08
C ILE A 670 6.87 10.18 -39.61
N LEU A 671 5.78 10.44 -38.89
CA LEU A 671 5.73 10.41 -37.42
C LEU A 671 5.16 9.08 -36.98
N ILE A 672 5.84 8.41 -36.06
CA ILE A 672 5.33 7.30 -35.26
C ILE A 672 5.12 7.80 -33.85
N ALA A 673 3.90 7.67 -33.33
CA ALA A 673 3.53 8.05 -31.98
C ALA A 673 2.85 6.85 -31.31
N PHE A 674 3.35 6.39 -30.18
CA PHE A 674 2.76 5.24 -29.49
C PHE A 674 2.78 5.38 -27.98
N THR A 675 1.93 4.63 -27.30
CA THR A 675 1.77 4.72 -25.84
C THR A 675 2.08 3.39 -25.15
N ASN A 676 2.75 3.45 -24.00
CA ASN A 676 2.75 2.38 -23.00
C ASN A 676 1.79 2.77 -21.89
N GLU A 677 0.63 2.11 -21.85
CA GLU A 677 -0.42 2.29 -20.84
C GLU A 677 -0.80 0.95 -20.22
N THR A 678 0.20 0.06 -20.08
CA THR A 678 0.05 -1.20 -19.37
C THR A 678 -0.63 -0.99 -18.01
N LEU A 679 -1.61 -1.84 -17.67
CA LEU A 679 -2.47 -1.58 -16.50
C LEU A 679 -2.71 -2.80 -15.62
N LEU A 680 -2.42 -4.02 -16.10
CA LEU A 680 -2.64 -5.28 -15.39
C LEU A 680 -1.35 -6.13 -15.25
N PRO A 681 -0.31 -5.66 -14.53
CA PRO A 681 -0.16 -4.35 -13.87
C PRO A 681 0.58 -3.32 -14.75
N PRO A 682 0.64 -2.04 -14.31
CA PRO A 682 1.52 -1.05 -14.92
C PRO A 682 2.99 -1.44 -14.87
N ARG A 683 3.69 -1.37 -16.01
CA ARG A 683 5.09 -1.81 -16.13
C ARG A 683 5.91 -1.02 -17.13
N TYR A 684 7.23 -1.01 -16.91
CA TYR A 684 8.19 -0.60 -17.93
C TYR A 684 8.40 -1.72 -18.96
N LEU A 685 8.71 -1.33 -20.19
CA LEU A 685 8.98 -2.27 -21.29
C LEU A 685 10.49 -2.46 -21.46
N ASN A 686 10.95 -3.65 -21.84
CA ASN A 686 12.38 -3.90 -22.07
C ASN A 686 12.79 -3.62 -23.52
N GLU A 687 11.97 -3.97 -24.50
CA GLU A 687 12.23 -3.70 -25.91
C GLU A 687 10.93 -3.44 -26.65
N VAL A 688 10.94 -2.39 -27.48
CA VAL A 688 9.85 -2.11 -28.42
C VAL A 688 10.42 -2.09 -29.84
N LYS A 689 9.81 -2.89 -30.72
CA LYS A 689 10.08 -2.87 -32.17
C LYS A 689 8.83 -2.45 -32.91
N ILE A 690 8.94 -1.46 -33.80
CA ILE A 690 7.86 -1.05 -34.69
C ILE A 690 8.33 -1.18 -36.13
N ARG A 691 7.49 -1.74 -36.99
CA ARG A 691 7.78 -1.87 -38.43
C ARG A 691 6.85 -1.00 -39.27
N TYR A 692 7.46 -0.22 -40.14
CA TYR A 692 6.82 0.54 -41.21
C TYR A 692 7.09 -0.15 -42.55
N TYR A 693 6.06 -0.64 -43.22
CA TYR A 693 6.14 -1.42 -44.46
C TYR A 693 5.97 -0.53 -45.68
N PHE A 694 6.87 -0.66 -46.65
CA PHE A 694 6.95 0.17 -47.85
C PHE A 694 7.46 -0.64 -49.05
N SER A 695 7.32 -0.12 -50.28
CA SER A 695 7.82 -0.77 -51.50
C SER A 695 8.90 0.07 -52.16
N ILE A 696 9.89 -0.58 -52.76
CA ILE A 696 10.92 0.05 -53.59
C ILE A 696 10.85 -0.43 -55.05
N ALA A 697 9.72 -1.01 -55.46
CA ALA A 697 9.57 -1.62 -56.79
C ALA A 697 9.83 -0.63 -57.94
N GLU A 698 9.51 0.65 -57.75
CA GLU A 698 9.80 1.76 -58.66
C GLU A 698 11.30 2.11 -58.73
N LEU A 699 12.01 2.00 -57.61
CA LEU A 699 13.47 2.16 -57.55
C LEU A 699 14.19 1.01 -58.26
N LEU A 700 13.75 -0.23 -58.02
CA LEU A 700 14.30 -1.43 -58.66
C LEU A 700 14.18 -1.36 -60.19
N LYS A 701 13.04 -0.89 -60.73
CA LYS A 701 12.82 -0.68 -62.17
C LYS A 701 13.83 0.30 -62.80
N LYS A 702 14.45 1.15 -61.98
CA LYS A 702 15.43 2.16 -62.38
C LYS A 702 16.86 1.79 -61.98
N GLY A 703 17.08 0.55 -61.56
CA GLY A 703 18.40 0.03 -61.18
C GLY A 703 18.93 0.60 -59.86
N GLN A 704 18.04 1.08 -58.99
CA GLN A 704 18.36 1.47 -57.63
C GLN A 704 18.02 0.34 -56.66
N THR A 705 18.59 0.36 -55.47
CA THR A 705 18.41 -0.67 -54.42
C THR A 705 18.19 -0.03 -53.05
N VAL A 706 17.93 -0.80 -52.00
CA VAL A 706 17.86 -0.29 -50.62
C VAL A 706 19.11 0.49 -50.19
N ASP A 707 20.29 0.18 -50.74
CA ASP A 707 21.53 0.92 -50.47
C ASP A 707 21.52 2.37 -50.98
N ASP A 708 20.56 2.71 -51.86
CA ASP A 708 20.35 4.07 -52.38
C ASP A 708 19.34 4.87 -51.52
N LEU A 709 18.85 4.29 -50.42
CA LEU A 709 17.97 4.94 -49.44
C LEU A 709 18.74 5.40 -48.19
N THR A 710 18.34 6.54 -47.66
CA THR A 710 18.79 7.04 -46.36
C THR A 710 17.58 7.20 -45.42
N VAL A 711 17.73 6.77 -44.16
CA VAL A 711 16.77 7.08 -43.09
C VAL A 711 17.30 8.28 -42.31
N GLU A 712 16.65 9.43 -42.48
CA GLU A 712 17.00 10.65 -41.76
C GLU A 712 16.12 10.82 -40.52
N MET A 713 16.72 10.78 -39.33
CA MET A 713 16.02 11.12 -38.08
C MET A 713 15.72 12.61 -38.04
N GLN A 714 14.44 12.95 -37.93
CA GLN A 714 13.95 14.32 -37.80
C GLN A 714 13.72 14.69 -36.33
N TYR A 715 13.21 13.75 -35.53
CA TYR A 715 13.01 13.90 -34.09
C TYR A 715 13.01 12.54 -33.39
N ASP A 716 13.62 12.47 -32.21
CA ASP A 716 13.62 11.30 -31.34
C ASP A 716 13.37 11.77 -29.90
N LYS A 717 12.17 11.49 -29.38
CA LYS A 717 11.76 11.90 -28.03
C LYS A 717 12.62 11.25 -26.96
N MET A 718 12.99 9.97 -27.14
CA MET A 718 13.87 9.26 -26.21
C MET A 718 15.27 9.90 -26.18
N ALA A 719 15.84 10.21 -27.34
CA ALA A 719 17.12 10.91 -27.41
C ALA A 719 17.05 12.31 -26.80
N ALA A 720 15.94 13.04 -27.01
CA ALA A 720 15.73 14.35 -26.42
C ALA A 720 15.66 14.27 -24.88
N ASN A 721 14.86 13.34 -24.34
CA ASN A 721 14.66 13.15 -22.90
C ASN A 721 15.93 12.66 -22.20
N THR A 722 16.75 11.87 -22.91
CA THR A 722 17.96 11.23 -22.33
C THR A 722 19.25 11.96 -22.69
N GLN A 723 19.16 13.16 -23.28
CA GLN A 723 20.32 13.93 -23.75
C GLN A 723 21.25 13.09 -24.66
N ASN A 724 20.66 12.26 -25.51
CA ASN A 724 21.31 11.33 -26.45
C ASN A 724 22.00 10.11 -25.83
N GLN A 725 21.73 9.78 -24.57
CA GLN A 725 22.22 8.53 -23.98
C GLN A 725 21.60 7.30 -24.67
N TYR A 726 20.30 7.37 -24.98
CA TYR A 726 19.58 6.36 -25.73
C TYR A 726 19.10 6.94 -27.06
N ARG A 727 19.05 6.09 -28.10
CA ARG A 727 18.56 6.45 -29.44
C ARG A 727 17.85 5.27 -30.08
N VAL A 728 16.82 5.58 -30.87
CA VAL A 728 16.15 4.57 -31.69
C VAL A 728 17.15 4.03 -32.72
N LYS A 729 17.18 2.70 -32.87
CA LYS A 729 17.93 2.05 -33.95
C LYS A 729 17.00 1.85 -35.14
N THR A 730 17.52 2.08 -36.35
CA THR A 730 16.76 1.92 -37.58
C THR A 730 17.45 0.98 -38.55
N GLU A 731 16.69 0.06 -39.14
CA GLU A 731 17.19 -0.88 -40.15
C GLU A 731 16.16 -1.04 -41.28
N ILE A 732 16.60 -0.93 -42.53
CA ILE A 732 15.78 -1.25 -43.71
C ILE A 732 16.05 -2.70 -44.08
N VAL A 733 14.98 -3.50 -44.17
CA VAL A 733 15.04 -4.89 -44.61
C VAL A 733 14.14 -5.08 -45.82
N GLN A 734 14.74 -5.49 -46.94
CA GLN A 734 14.01 -5.99 -48.10
C GLN A 734 13.72 -7.47 -47.91
N TYR A 735 12.45 -7.86 -47.95
CA TYR A 735 12.03 -9.25 -47.70
C TYR A 735 11.43 -9.95 -48.93
N THR A 736 11.20 -9.23 -50.03
CA THR A 736 10.85 -9.84 -51.33
C THR A 736 11.79 -9.36 -52.43
N ASP A 737 12.02 -10.22 -53.44
CA ASP A 737 12.79 -9.86 -54.64
C ASP A 737 12.12 -8.75 -55.46
N ASP A 738 10.79 -8.61 -55.33
CA ASP A 738 9.98 -7.60 -56.03
C ASP A 738 10.05 -6.21 -55.38
N GLY A 739 10.72 -6.09 -54.22
CA GLY A 739 11.05 -4.81 -53.60
C GLY A 739 10.21 -4.44 -52.38
N ASP A 740 9.49 -5.38 -51.77
CA ASP A 740 8.79 -5.09 -50.52
C ASP A 740 9.81 -5.05 -49.36
N CYS A 741 9.69 -3.99 -48.57
CA CYS A 741 10.60 -3.66 -47.50
C CYS A 741 9.85 -3.32 -46.21
N TYR A 742 10.54 -3.37 -45.09
CA TYR A 742 10.13 -2.67 -43.89
C TYR A 742 11.30 -1.87 -43.31
N LEU A 743 10.98 -0.75 -42.67
CA LEU A 743 11.85 -0.04 -41.76
C LEU A 743 11.53 -0.52 -40.35
N GLU A 744 12.48 -1.18 -39.70
CA GLU A 744 12.38 -1.54 -38.28
C GLU A 744 12.95 -0.43 -37.42
N LEU A 745 12.15 0.00 -36.44
CA LEU A 745 12.50 0.97 -35.41
C LEU A 745 12.59 0.21 -34.08
N THR A 746 13.76 0.23 -33.44
CA THR A 746 13.98 -0.46 -32.15
C THR A 746 14.30 0.54 -31.04
N TRP A 747 13.50 0.51 -29.98
CA TRP A 747 13.77 1.17 -28.70
C TRP A 747 14.38 0.14 -27.73
N PRO A 748 15.68 0.24 -27.43
CA PRO A 748 16.35 -0.71 -26.53
C PRO A 748 16.20 -0.27 -25.07
N ASP A 749 15.87 -1.21 -24.18
CA ASP A 749 15.83 -1.14 -22.71
C ASP A 749 15.81 0.27 -22.11
N TYR A 750 14.74 0.99 -22.44
CA TYR A 750 14.48 2.32 -21.97
C TYR A 750 13.22 2.30 -21.13
N LYS A 751 13.35 2.61 -19.84
CA LYS A 751 12.22 2.67 -18.91
C LYS A 751 11.34 3.87 -19.23
N PHE A 752 10.21 3.64 -19.90
CA PHE A 752 9.19 4.65 -20.12
C PHE A 752 7.78 4.09 -19.89
N TYR A 753 6.89 4.96 -19.44
CA TYR A 753 5.47 4.73 -19.29
C TYR A 753 4.76 6.01 -19.76
N GLY A 754 3.72 5.88 -20.57
CA GLY A 754 3.13 6.98 -21.34
C GLY A 754 3.61 7.04 -22.80
N GLU A 755 3.68 8.25 -23.36
CA GLU A 755 3.78 8.48 -24.82
C GLU A 755 5.21 8.57 -25.36
N MET A 756 5.43 8.00 -26.54
CA MET A 756 6.67 8.03 -27.31
C MET A 756 6.48 8.51 -28.73
N ASP A 757 7.35 9.43 -29.17
CA ASP A 757 7.31 10.00 -30.52
C ASP A 757 8.66 9.83 -31.24
N TYR A 758 8.62 9.40 -32.49
CA TYR A 758 9.77 9.32 -33.37
C TYR A 758 9.41 9.73 -34.79
N GLN A 759 10.18 10.68 -35.33
CA GLN A 759 10.01 11.17 -36.68
C GLN A 759 11.22 10.81 -37.54
N PHE A 760 10.96 10.24 -38.70
CA PHE A 760 11.99 9.92 -39.69
C PHE A 760 11.55 10.32 -41.09
N ALA A 761 12.49 10.43 -42.00
CA ALA A 761 12.22 10.48 -43.43
C ALA A 761 12.99 9.36 -44.14
N ILE A 762 12.29 8.62 -45.01
CA ILE A 762 12.94 7.74 -45.98
C ILE A 762 13.23 8.57 -47.21
N VAL A 763 14.50 8.71 -47.56
CA VAL A 763 14.97 9.58 -48.65
C VAL A 763 15.62 8.74 -49.73
N ALA A 764 15.07 8.79 -50.95
CA ALA A 764 15.72 8.26 -52.14
C ALA A 764 16.74 9.28 -52.66
N ASP A 765 17.99 9.15 -52.23
CA ASP A 765 19.04 10.13 -52.51
C ASP A 765 19.51 10.13 -53.96
N LYS A 766 19.36 8.99 -54.63
CA LYS A 766 19.80 8.81 -56.01
C LYS A 766 18.72 9.20 -56.99
N GLN A 767 19.12 10.01 -57.96
CA GLN A 767 18.26 10.37 -59.09
C GLN A 767 18.44 9.40 -60.27
N ASP A 768 17.38 9.30 -61.05
CA ASP A 768 17.38 9.29 -62.51
C ASP A 768 18.68 9.47 -63.31
N GLU A 769 18.90 8.72 -64.41
CA GLU A 769 19.77 9.20 -65.50
C GLU A 769 19.30 10.56 -66.05
N GLU A 770 18.00 10.85 -65.96
CA GLU A 770 17.38 12.12 -66.34
C GLU A 770 17.26 13.14 -65.18
N TYR A 771 17.92 12.90 -64.05
CA TYR A 771 17.90 13.75 -62.85
C TYR A 771 16.51 13.89 -62.19
N ASN A 772 15.60 12.93 -62.39
CA ASN A 772 14.32 12.89 -61.68
C ASN A 772 14.44 12.09 -60.38
N ASN A 773 13.68 12.50 -59.37
CA ASN A 773 13.45 11.69 -58.18
C ASN A 773 12.33 10.67 -58.47
N ILE A 774 12.47 9.45 -57.93
CA ILE A 774 11.69 8.27 -58.36
C ILE A 774 10.76 7.75 -57.26
N TRP A 775 10.96 8.18 -56.00
CA TRP A 775 10.20 7.70 -54.85
C TRP A 775 8.68 7.85 -55.07
N ASP A 776 7.93 6.79 -54.78
CA ASP A 776 6.48 6.74 -54.88
C ASP A 776 5.93 6.05 -53.63
N SER A 777 5.31 6.82 -52.74
CA SER A 777 4.74 6.29 -51.50
C SER A 777 3.30 5.79 -51.64
N SER A 778 2.70 5.88 -52.84
CA SER A 778 1.30 5.51 -53.04
C SER A 778 1.03 4.01 -52.97
N ASN A 779 2.07 3.19 -53.08
CA ASN A 779 2.06 1.73 -52.94
C ASN A 779 2.60 1.25 -51.58
N ASP A 780 3.00 2.15 -50.67
CA ASP A 780 3.53 1.78 -49.36
C ASP A 780 2.42 1.29 -48.44
N TYR A 781 2.52 0.03 -47.99
CA TYR A 781 1.46 -0.60 -47.19
C TYR A 781 1.11 0.21 -45.94
N SER A 782 2.10 0.64 -45.15
CA SER A 782 1.85 1.41 -43.92
C SER A 782 1.34 2.82 -44.19
N ARG A 783 1.73 3.45 -45.30
CA ARG A 783 1.32 4.80 -45.71
C ARG A 783 -0.17 4.91 -46.03
N ILE A 784 -0.75 3.86 -46.61
CA ILE A 784 -2.12 3.92 -47.15
C ILE A 784 -3.09 4.27 -46.02
N GLY A 785 -3.90 5.31 -46.25
CA GLY A 785 -4.92 5.76 -45.29
C GLY A 785 -4.43 6.70 -44.21
N MET A 786 -3.12 7.01 -44.14
CA MET A 786 -2.62 8.07 -43.27
C MET A 786 -2.94 9.44 -43.86
N ALA A 787 -3.42 10.35 -43.00
CA ALA A 787 -3.60 11.75 -43.34
C ALA A 787 -2.28 12.54 -43.25
N SER A 788 -2.10 13.53 -44.12
CA SER A 788 -0.94 14.41 -44.15
C SER A 788 -1.20 15.78 -43.50
N GLU A 789 -0.12 16.47 -43.11
CA GLU A 789 -0.18 17.88 -42.66
C GLU A 789 -0.92 18.77 -43.66
N GLU A 790 -0.70 18.57 -44.96
CA GLU A 790 -1.34 19.34 -46.03
C GLU A 790 -2.84 19.08 -46.11
N GLU A 791 -3.26 17.82 -45.99
CA GLU A 791 -4.67 17.43 -46.06
C GLU A 791 -5.47 17.93 -44.85
N LEU A 792 -4.87 17.93 -43.66
CA LEU A 792 -5.53 18.31 -42.41
C LEU A 792 -5.34 19.78 -42.02
N GLY A 793 -4.36 20.48 -42.61
CA GLY A 793 -4.04 21.87 -42.27
C GLY A 793 -3.54 22.04 -40.83
N LYS A 794 -2.89 21.02 -40.28
CA LYS A 794 -2.35 20.95 -38.92
C LYS A 794 -0.87 20.54 -38.98
N SER A 795 -0.12 20.76 -37.90
CA SER A 795 1.26 20.28 -37.82
C SER A 795 1.32 18.77 -37.61
N LEU A 796 2.47 18.15 -37.92
CA LEU A 796 2.67 16.71 -37.93
C LEU A 796 2.35 16.07 -36.57
N ASN A 797 2.68 16.78 -35.49
CA ASN A 797 2.42 16.37 -34.11
C ASN A 797 0.94 16.46 -33.70
N GLU A 798 0.10 17.15 -34.47
CA GLU A 798 -1.34 17.32 -34.23
C GLU A 798 -2.20 16.40 -35.11
N CYS A 799 -1.56 15.59 -35.97
CA CYS A 799 -2.16 14.69 -36.94
C CYS A 799 -1.98 13.18 -36.71
N PRO A 800 -1.28 12.64 -35.68
CA PRO A 800 -1.12 11.20 -35.59
C PRO A 800 -2.47 10.53 -35.35
N GLU A 801 -2.83 9.60 -36.23
CA GLU A 801 -4.05 8.80 -36.16
C GLU A 801 -3.70 7.32 -36.03
N GLU A 802 -4.60 6.55 -35.42
CA GLU A 802 -4.44 5.10 -35.23
C GLU A 802 -4.16 4.38 -36.55
N ASN A 803 -3.11 3.56 -36.61
CA ASN A 803 -2.73 2.87 -37.83
C ASN A 803 -2.50 1.37 -37.61
N GLN A 804 -3.41 0.56 -38.16
CA GLN A 804 -3.39 -0.91 -38.09
C GLN A 804 -2.49 -1.58 -39.15
N ARG A 805 -1.83 -0.79 -40.02
CA ARG A 805 -0.89 -1.26 -41.05
C ARG A 805 0.57 -1.09 -40.65
N LEU A 806 0.83 -0.73 -39.40
CA LEU A 806 2.11 -0.85 -38.72
C LEU A 806 2.04 -2.10 -37.84
N THR A 807 3.18 -2.70 -37.52
CA THR A 807 3.23 -3.73 -36.47
C THR A 807 4.11 -3.32 -35.32
N MET A 808 3.64 -3.52 -34.10
CA MET A 808 4.40 -3.31 -32.86
C MET A 808 4.66 -4.64 -32.17
N TYR A 809 5.89 -4.81 -31.71
CA TYR A 809 6.31 -5.93 -30.90
C TYR A 809 6.89 -5.41 -29.60
N VAL A 810 6.46 -5.97 -28.49
CA VAL A 810 6.95 -5.65 -27.15
C VAL A 810 7.58 -6.92 -26.59
N ASP A 811 8.86 -6.86 -26.24
CA ASP A 811 9.61 -8.01 -25.72
C ASP A 811 9.50 -9.26 -26.62
N GLY A 812 9.44 -9.04 -27.94
CA GLY A 812 9.31 -10.09 -28.96
C GLY A 812 7.88 -10.59 -29.19
N VAL A 813 6.88 -10.10 -28.46
CA VAL A 813 5.47 -10.45 -28.63
C VAL A 813 4.79 -9.43 -29.55
N HIS A 814 4.08 -9.90 -30.57
CA HIS A 814 3.26 -9.05 -31.43
C HIS A 814 2.04 -8.52 -30.67
N VAL A 815 1.92 -7.19 -30.55
CA VAL A 815 0.85 -6.54 -29.75
C VAL A 815 -0.04 -5.59 -30.55
N TRP A 816 0.32 -5.26 -31.80
CA TRP A 816 -0.44 -4.29 -32.59
C TRP A 816 -0.37 -4.51 -34.10
N GLY A 817 -1.51 -4.29 -34.77
CA GLY A 817 -1.62 -4.13 -36.21
C GLY A 817 -1.32 -5.39 -37.02
N THR A 818 -1.37 -5.27 -38.34
CA THR A 818 -1.31 -6.40 -39.26
C THR A 818 -0.26 -6.16 -40.33
N ALA A 819 0.73 -7.05 -40.42
CA ALA A 819 1.74 -7.02 -41.47
C ALA A 819 1.14 -7.34 -42.85
N PRO A 820 1.74 -6.87 -43.95
CA PRO A 820 1.36 -7.32 -45.29
C PRO A 820 1.66 -8.82 -45.48
N GLU A 821 0.91 -9.48 -46.36
CA GLU A 821 1.08 -10.91 -46.64
C GLU A 821 2.51 -11.22 -47.09
N GLY A 822 3.14 -12.22 -46.48
CA GLY A 822 4.51 -12.64 -46.79
C GLY A 822 5.62 -11.86 -46.10
N ALA A 823 5.30 -10.83 -45.30
CA ALA A 823 6.27 -10.22 -44.41
C ALA A 823 6.76 -11.23 -43.36
N PRO A 824 8.07 -11.29 -43.08
CA PRO A 824 8.60 -12.17 -42.06
C PRO A 824 8.25 -11.64 -40.67
N GLU A 825 7.93 -12.52 -39.73
CA GLU A 825 7.87 -12.19 -38.30
C GLU A 825 9.28 -11.85 -37.78
N PRO A 826 9.42 -11.10 -36.67
CA PRO A 826 10.71 -10.90 -36.03
C PRO A 826 11.37 -12.24 -35.72
N ASP A 827 12.68 -12.34 -36.00
CA ASP A 827 13.43 -13.55 -35.71
C ASP A 827 13.52 -13.72 -34.19
N ALA A 828 12.86 -14.74 -33.66
CA ALA A 828 12.83 -15.00 -32.22
C ALA A 828 14.22 -15.31 -31.63
N SER A 829 15.23 -15.56 -32.49
CA SER A 829 16.62 -15.77 -32.08
C SER A 829 17.38 -14.51 -31.65
N ASP A 830 16.81 -13.32 -31.86
CA ASP A 830 17.43 -12.04 -31.46
C ASP A 830 16.99 -11.57 -30.06
N ILE A 831 16.14 -12.35 -29.38
CA ILE A 831 15.95 -12.24 -27.94
C ILE A 831 17.28 -12.69 -27.32
N GLY A 832 18.12 -11.71 -26.94
CA GLY A 832 19.40 -11.97 -26.29
C GLY A 832 19.24 -13.05 -25.24
N SER A 833 20.08 -14.08 -25.29
CA SER A 833 20.01 -15.26 -24.40
C SER A 833 19.90 -14.84 -22.93
N LYS A 834 18.68 -14.76 -22.41
CA LYS A 834 18.39 -14.63 -20.99
C LYS A 834 18.38 -16.03 -20.38
N SER A 835 18.72 -16.11 -19.10
CA SER A 835 18.66 -17.35 -18.33
C SER A 835 17.24 -17.93 -18.35
N VAL A 836 17.12 -19.24 -18.53
CA VAL A 836 15.82 -19.93 -18.51
C VAL A 836 15.21 -19.85 -17.12
N THR A 837 14.00 -19.30 -17.04
CA THR A 837 13.17 -19.35 -15.84
C THR A 837 12.08 -20.39 -16.06
N TRP A 838 12.33 -21.64 -15.67
CA TRP A 838 11.42 -22.75 -15.95
C TRP A 838 10.06 -22.55 -15.30
N GLY A 839 9.00 -22.54 -16.11
CA GLY A 839 7.62 -22.36 -15.70
C GLY A 839 7.07 -20.94 -15.86
N ASP A 840 7.91 -19.96 -16.20
CA ASP A 840 7.56 -18.54 -16.43
C ASP A 840 7.14 -18.35 -17.89
N VAL A 841 5.92 -18.72 -18.20
CA VAL A 841 5.37 -18.82 -19.56
C VAL A 841 5.08 -17.45 -20.14
N ASP A 842 4.70 -16.47 -19.32
CA ASP A 842 4.45 -15.09 -19.75
C ASP A 842 5.71 -14.21 -19.76
N CYS A 843 6.86 -14.75 -19.32
CA CYS A 843 8.17 -14.09 -19.24
C CYS A 843 8.19 -12.87 -18.31
N ASN A 844 7.31 -12.82 -17.32
CA ASN A 844 7.26 -11.74 -16.34
C ASN A 844 8.37 -11.85 -15.26
N GLY A 845 9.16 -12.93 -15.27
CA GLY A 845 10.25 -13.18 -14.32
C GLY A 845 9.82 -14.01 -13.11
N THR A 846 8.56 -14.42 -13.04
CA THR A 846 7.98 -15.21 -11.96
C THR A 846 7.26 -16.44 -12.51
N VAL A 847 7.03 -17.42 -11.64
CA VAL A 847 6.31 -18.65 -12.00
C VAL A 847 5.08 -18.72 -11.10
N ASP A 848 3.90 -18.51 -11.66
CA ASP A 848 2.63 -18.45 -10.96
C ASP A 848 1.47 -19.12 -11.75
N VAL A 849 0.23 -18.93 -11.27
CA VAL A 849 -0.94 -19.59 -11.87
C VAL A 849 -1.32 -19.00 -13.24
N THR A 850 -0.99 -17.74 -13.53
CA THR A 850 -1.21 -17.10 -14.84
C THR A 850 -0.42 -17.83 -15.91
N ASP A 851 0.80 -18.30 -15.61
CA ASP A 851 1.60 -19.11 -16.53
C ASP A 851 0.90 -20.41 -16.92
N VAL A 852 0.28 -21.07 -15.93
CA VAL A 852 -0.48 -22.30 -16.15
C VAL A 852 -1.71 -22.02 -16.99
N VAL A 853 -2.42 -20.92 -16.72
CA VAL A 853 -3.61 -20.50 -17.46
C VAL A 853 -3.24 -20.13 -18.90
N LEU A 854 -2.19 -19.33 -19.09
CA LEU A 854 -1.68 -18.90 -20.38
C LEU A 854 -1.24 -20.11 -21.21
N LEU A 855 -0.43 -21.02 -20.63
CA LEU A 855 -0.02 -22.26 -21.28
C LEU A 855 -1.22 -23.13 -21.63
N SER A 856 -2.19 -23.27 -20.73
CA SER A 856 -3.39 -24.08 -20.96
C SER A 856 -4.26 -23.53 -22.09
N ARG A 857 -4.45 -22.21 -22.14
CA ARG A 857 -5.22 -21.53 -23.19
C ARG A 857 -4.49 -21.60 -24.54
N TRP A 858 -3.18 -21.39 -24.54
CA TRP A 858 -2.35 -21.50 -25.74
C TRP A 858 -2.37 -22.93 -26.32
N MET A 859 -2.28 -23.97 -25.47
CA MET A 859 -2.34 -25.37 -25.91
C MET A 859 -3.68 -25.79 -26.53
N VAL A 860 -4.77 -25.06 -26.25
CA VAL A 860 -6.09 -25.31 -26.85
C VAL A 860 -6.40 -24.37 -28.02
N GLU A 861 -5.37 -23.71 -28.57
CA GLU A 861 -5.46 -22.81 -29.72
C GLU A 861 -6.43 -21.63 -29.49
N ASP A 862 -6.50 -21.11 -28.26
CA ASP A 862 -7.15 -19.82 -27.98
C ASP A 862 -6.35 -18.70 -28.64
N GLU A 863 -6.92 -18.07 -29.68
CA GLU A 863 -6.28 -17.02 -30.50
C GLU A 863 -5.85 -15.78 -29.68
N THR A 864 -6.39 -15.61 -28.46
CA THR A 864 -6.03 -14.51 -27.56
C THR A 864 -4.92 -14.86 -26.56
N ALA A 865 -4.52 -16.14 -26.47
CA ALA A 865 -3.46 -16.60 -25.58
C ALA A 865 -2.14 -16.69 -26.35
N VAL A 866 -1.31 -15.66 -26.23
CA VAL A 866 -0.03 -15.56 -26.95
C VAL A 866 1.12 -15.93 -26.02
N VAL A 867 1.89 -16.95 -26.38
CA VAL A 867 3.11 -17.37 -25.67
C VAL A 867 4.33 -17.06 -26.54
N SER A 868 5.26 -16.26 -26.02
CA SER A 868 6.52 -15.91 -26.70
C SER A 868 7.42 -17.14 -26.90
N GLU A 869 8.43 -17.08 -27.77
CA GLU A 869 9.37 -18.21 -27.91
C GLU A 869 10.18 -18.47 -26.63
N GLN A 870 10.53 -17.42 -25.88
CA GLN A 870 11.11 -17.58 -24.54
C GLN A 870 10.10 -18.20 -23.57
N GLY A 871 8.83 -17.82 -23.65
CA GLY A 871 7.73 -18.38 -22.87
C GLY A 871 7.51 -19.86 -23.17
N LYS A 872 7.61 -20.27 -24.44
CA LYS A 872 7.63 -21.68 -24.85
C LYS A 872 8.87 -22.38 -24.30
N HIS A 873 10.03 -21.75 -24.35
CA HIS A 873 11.25 -22.31 -23.77
C HIS A 873 11.13 -22.51 -22.25
N ASN A 874 10.51 -21.55 -21.54
CA ASN A 874 10.23 -21.63 -20.12
C ASN A 874 9.12 -22.66 -19.81
N ALA A 875 8.12 -22.80 -20.68
CA ALA A 875 7.00 -23.72 -20.56
C ALA A 875 7.39 -25.20 -20.69
N ASP A 876 8.48 -25.52 -21.40
CA ASP A 876 9.01 -26.89 -21.57
C ASP A 876 9.70 -27.38 -20.28
N VAL A 877 8.96 -27.39 -19.16
CA VAL A 877 9.48 -27.77 -17.85
C VAL A 877 9.84 -29.26 -17.74
N LYS A 878 9.53 -30.05 -18.79
CA LYS A 878 10.03 -31.42 -19.01
C LYS A 878 11.33 -31.48 -19.84
N ASN A 879 11.69 -30.42 -20.55
CA ASN A 879 12.84 -30.35 -21.44
C ASN A 879 12.81 -31.49 -22.49
N ASP A 880 11.62 -31.79 -23.00
CA ASP A 880 11.37 -32.83 -23.99
C ASP A 880 10.92 -32.28 -25.36
N GLY A 881 10.68 -30.97 -25.44
CA GLY A 881 10.21 -30.28 -26.64
C GLY A 881 8.73 -30.54 -26.94
N ILE A 882 7.95 -31.04 -25.98
CA ILE A 882 6.52 -31.36 -26.13
C ILE A 882 5.72 -30.61 -25.05
N TYR A 883 4.91 -29.64 -25.48
CA TYR A 883 4.01 -28.87 -24.63
C TYR A 883 2.69 -29.63 -24.39
N ASP A 884 2.47 -30.12 -23.18
CA ASP A 884 1.25 -30.86 -22.85
C ASP A 884 0.77 -30.66 -21.39
N GLY A 885 -0.26 -31.40 -21.01
CA GLY A 885 -0.85 -31.36 -19.67
C GLY A 885 0.13 -31.77 -18.54
N GLU A 886 1.27 -32.38 -18.85
CA GLU A 886 2.29 -32.68 -17.86
C GLU A 886 3.15 -31.46 -17.52
N ASP A 887 3.35 -30.52 -18.46
CA ASP A 887 4.06 -29.26 -18.20
C ASP A 887 3.25 -28.38 -17.25
N THR A 888 1.96 -28.18 -17.55
CA THR A 888 1.03 -27.49 -16.65
C THR A 888 0.93 -28.18 -15.29
N SER A 889 0.90 -29.52 -15.26
CA SER A 889 0.91 -30.28 -14.00
C SER A 889 2.19 -30.09 -13.19
N ARG A 890 3.37 -30.00 -13.83
CA ARG A 890 4.65 -29.78 -13.15
C ARG A 890 4.75 -28.35 -12.60
N ILE A 891 4.32 -27.36 -13.36
CA ILE A 891 4.22 -25.98 -12.89
C ILE A 891 3.27 -25.92 -11.68
N LEU A 892 2.06 -26.48 -11.78
CA LEU A 892 1.11 -26.55 -10.65
C LEU A 892 1.67 -27.28 -9.42
N LYS A 893 2.42 -28.38 -9.59
CA LYS A 893 3.08 -29.08 -8.48
C LYS A 893 4.17 -28.23 -7.83
N TYR A 894 4.89 -27.43 -8.61
CA TYR A 894 5.87 -26.49 -8.09
C TYR A 894 5.17 -25.38 -7.28
N LEU A 895 4.10 -24.79 -7.83
CA LEU A 895 3.29 -23.78 -7.15
C LEU A 895 2.68 -24.32 -5.85
N ALA A 896 2.21 -25.57 -5.86
CA ALA A 896 1.71 -26.27 -4.68
C ALA A 896 2.81 -26.77 -3.72
N LYS A 897 4.09 -26.41 -3.95
CA LYS A 897 5.28 -26.82 -3.17
C LYS A 897 5.45 -28.35 -3.04
N LEU A 898 4.87 -29.12 -3.95
CA LEU A 898 5.01 -30.58 -4.01
C LEU A 898 6.34 -31.02 -4.64
N ILE A 899 6.96 -30.14 -5.45
CA ILE A 899 8.29 -30.32 -6.02
C ILE A 899 9.11 -29.01 -5.85
N LYS A 900 10.44 -29.14 -5.88
CA LYS A 900 11.34 -27.97 -5.84
C LYS A 900 11.51 -27.39 -7.24
N TYR A 901 11.82 -26.09 -7.34
CA TYR A 901 12.11 -25.42 -8.61
C TYR A 901 13.20 -26.15 -9.44
N SER A 902 14.21 -26.71 -8.79
CA SER A 902 15.29 -27.47 -9.44
C SER A 902 14.84 -28.75 -10.16
N VAL A 903 13.57 -29.14 -10.03
CA VAL A 903 12.96 -30.26 -10.77
C VAL A 903 12.41 -29.78 -12.12
N LEU A 904 12.06 -28.51 -12.26
CA LEU A 904 11.65 -27.93 -13.54
C LEU A 904 12.86 -27.87 -14.49
N GLY A 905 12.65 -28.22 -15.76
CA GLY A 905 13.71 -28.31 -16.78
C GLY A 905 14.51 -29.60 -16.77
N THR A 906 14.15 -30.57 -15.91
CA THR A 906 14.76 -31.91 -15.88
C THR A 906 13.89 -32.93 -16.61
N LYS A 907 14.50 -33.84 -17.38
CA LYS A 907 13.78 -34.92 -18.08
C LYS A 907 13.16 -35.93 -17.12
#